data_AF-A0A2E5X061-F1
#
_entry.id   AF-A0A2E5X061-F1
#
_cell.length_a   1.000
_cell.length_b   1.000
_cell.length_c   1.000
_cell.angle_alpha   90.00
_cell.angle_beta   90.00
_cell.angle_gamma   90.00
#
_symmetry.space_group_name_H-M   'P 1'
#
loop_
_entity.id
_entity.type
_entity.pdbx_description
1 polymer ?
#
loop_
_entity_poly.entity_id
_entity_poly.type
_entity_poly.pdbx_seq_one_letter_code
_entity_poly.pdbx_strand_id
1 'polypeptide(L)'
;MKKVIAPLSILMCSLKPAFGIDCLGNLIASPKVNKEHFVEVSPYANPIEAFISYSLFEEEKLIESKYLAGMRVKIQDHHTNSGLYSDIRSSLIDRGLYNSIKSNKELRDQNMASFFAKDLLNDFYEQLAKSSRLTSFLSNAEKDEEFLGAYSLLKSEYQLIMNINDCPMEKVSGEVVYYGHIRNNDIQSVVVADHHDTFSFHKINDGQEGFVAALKNPKGTSICNKDFSFYACGDSSHAPVAPGSLVAVLAAEGTTIPQSIFDTFSIQEYDKSFLKFVTDAMDELEDQDMPVYIDFPFVKVTNGVAPHALIDNNPKYDNVNKVISKDASYFPTKVIQIEYSPSSKSDWDAEFRFKGEKRVLPGESVYLVLPEGFSDRPLANVILGHRQNPKDQRGYASFNNGHKVYDQYPAYTSVQVHSVELPYKDSWRTWGGPVSSDKGSKFAEIKKGPEFDNLYEWPLKGHKSLRTGKELKQPLRSDLIKIEVLGDDPVYLDSVVVKVVPPKSNNYVDLSFTRSKTFMGDPETFKGRKFGGGQRYGGKFPGAKRLSPHRGRPDSLVINLNGESIQSVNVAAGDTKPDGVRNRDGGTGSLGHARVSIIIERVDGKRITLVDQENVAPQGVISGHASGNGIKAKSIIIEAHSDTAYIMGIQYGFN
;
A
#
# COMPACT_ATOMS: atom_id res chain seq x y z
N MET A 1 -22.55 70.58 -10.95
CA MET A 1 -21.27 70.42 -11.68
C MET A 1 -20.58 69.17 -11.18
N LYS A 2 -20.34 68.22 -12.08
CA LYS A 2 -19.58 66.97 -11.84
C LYS A 2 -18.13 67.32 -11.52
N LYS A 3 -17.58 66.83 -10.40
CA LYS A 3 -16.14 66.63 -10.26
C LYS A 3 -15.84 65.19 -10.63
N VAL A 4 -15.25 65.05 -11.80
CA VAL A 4 -14.66 63.82 -12.33
C VAL A 4 -13.52 63.43 -11.38
N ILE A 5 -13.71 62.35 -10.62
CA ILE A 5 -12.61 61.62 -10.00
C ILE A 5 -12.20 60.59 -11.05
N ALA A 6 -11.01 60.77 -11.61
CA ALA A 6 -10.46 59.87 -12.62
C ALA A 6 -10.31 58.44 -12.04
N PRO A 7 -10.89 57.40 -12.67
CA PRO A 7 -10.55 56.02 -12.38
C PRO A 7 -9.34 55.59 -13.22
N LEU A 8 -8.49 54.75 -12.61
CA LEU A 8 -7.41 53.93 -13.19
C LEU A 8 -6.16 54.64 -13.73
N SER A 9 -4.98 54.17 -13.29
CA SER A 9 -3.97 53.50 -14.14
C SER A 9 -2.58 53.49 -13.47
N ILE A 10 -2.36 52.63 -12.47
CA ILE A 10 -1.03 52.02 -12.23
C ILE A 10 -1.27 50.51 -12.18
N LEU A 11 -0.99 49.88 -13.31
CA LEU A 11 -0.80 48.44 -13.59
C LEU A 11 -1.52 47.42 -12.68
N MET A 12 -2.80 47.18 -12.97
CA MET A 12 -3.50 45.91 -12.69
C MET A 12 -4.17 45.39 -13.99
N CYS A 13 -3.62 45.75 -15.16
CA CYS A 13 -4.14 45.34 -16.46
C CYS A 13 -3.10 44.55 -17.25
N SER A 14 -2.89 43.29 -16.87
CA SER A 14 -2.79 42.14 -17.78
C SER A 14 -2.51 40.86 -16.99
N LEU A 15 -3.39 40.48 -16.05
CA LEU A 15 -3.42 39.11 -15.55
C LEU A 15 -4.08 38.21 -16.60
N LYS A 16 -3.41 38.04 -17.74
CA LYS A 16 -3.20 36.66 -18.17
C LYS A 16 -2.10 36.16 -17.24
N PRO A 17 -2.19 34.95 -16.66
CA PRO A 17 -1.02 34.32 -16.05
C PRO A 17 -0.04 34.06 -17.18
N ALA A 18 0.75 35.09 -17.55
CA ALA A 18 1.95 34.87 -18.29
C ALA A 18 2.85 34.14 -17.30
N PHE A 19 3.13 32.87 -17.59
CA PHE A 19 4.18 32.07 -16.95
C PHE A 19 5.57 32.65 -17.28
N GLY A 20 5.73 33.98 -17.12
CA GLY A 20 6.93 34.74 -17.38
C GLY A 20 7.82 34.70 -16.14
N ILE A 21 8.98 34.10 -16.32
CA ILE A 21 10.06 34.00 -15.34
C ILE A 21 10.66 35.39 -15.15
N ASP A 22 10.59 35.94 -13.94
CA ASP A 22 11.35 37.13 -13.57
C ASP A 22 12.14 36.81 -12.30
N CYS A 23 13.43 36.54 -12.50
CA CYS A 23 14.38 36.39 -11.41
C CYS A 23 14.77 37.77 -10.87
N LEU A 24 14.52 37.98 -9.58
CA LEU A 24 14.98 39.16 -8.84
C LEU A 24 16.48 39.44 -9.00
N GLY A 25 17.29 38.40 -9.26
CA GLY A 25 18.74 38.49 -9.44
C GLY A 25 19.21 39.25 -10.69
N ASN A 26 18.40 39.37 -11.75
CA ASN A 26 18.81 40.15 -12.94
C ASN A 26 18.86 41.66 -12.67
N LEU A 27 18.18 42.14 -11.62
CA LEU A 27 18.17 43.55 -11.20
C LEU A 27 19.33 43.90 -10.25
N ILE A 28 20.06 42.92 -9.72
CA ILE A 28 21.10 43.11 -8.69
C ILE A 28 22.42 42.53 -9.19
N ALA A 29 23.46 43.35 -9.31
CA ALA A 29 24.79 42.97 -9.82
C ALA A 29 25.61 42.10 -8.83
N SER A 30 25.00 41.09 -8.20
CA SER A 30 25.67 40.14 -7.30
C SER A 30 26.35 39.02 -8.09
N PRO A 31 27.40 38.38 -7.52
CA PRO A 31 28.03 37.22 -8.15
C PRO A 31 27.03 36.07 -8.28
N LYS A 32 26.91 35.51 -9.49
CA LYS A 32 26.20 34.25 -9.69
C LYS A 32 26.94 33.13 -8.97
N VAL A 33 26.19 32.23 -8.34
CA VAL A 33 26.76 31.04 -7.69
C VAL A 33 27.13 30.03 -8.77
N ASN A 34 28.44 29.79 -8.93
CA ASN A 34 28.99 28.90 -9.95
C ASN A 34 29.31 27.49 -9.44
N LYS A 35 28.72 27.09 -8.30
CA LYS A 35 28.88 25.79 -7.65
C LYS A 35 27.55 25.28 -7.10
N GLU A 36 27.46 23.97 -6.88
CA GLU A 36 26.32 23.35 -6.20
C GLU A 36 26.12 23.95 -4.81
N HIS A 37 24.85 24.10 -4.40
CA HIS A 37 24.49 24.70 -3.12
C HIS A 37 23.11 24.23 -2.66
N PHE A 38 22.87 24.38 -1.36
CA PHE A 38 21.59 24.04 -0.73
C PHE A 38 20.65 25.23 -0.68
N VAL A 39 19.36 24.95 -0.87
CA VAL A 39 18.31 25.95 -0.80
C VAL A 39 17.20 25.47 0.13
N GLU A 40 16.90 26.26 1.15
CA GLU A 40 15.69 26.09 1.96
C GLU A 40 14.49 26.71 1.23
N VAL A 41 13.38 25.99 1.22
CA VAL A 41 12.16 26.39 0.52
C VAL A 41 11.06 26.80 1.50
N SER A 42 9.96 27.31 0.96
CA SER A 42 8.75 27.58 1.73
C SER A 42 8.25 26.31 2.41
N PRO A 43 7.85 26.35 3.70
CA PRO A 43 7.16 25.24 4.34
C PRO A 43 5.75 24.99 3.75
N TYR A 44 5.30 25.86 2.84
CA TYR A 44 4.02 25.76 2.14
C TYR A 44 4.15 25.33 0.68
N ALA A 45 5.38 25.06 0.21
CA ALA A 45 5.61 24.53 -1.12
C ALA A 45 5.67 23.01 -1.09
N ASN A 46 5.33 22.35 -2.20
CA ASN A 46 5.56 20.93 -2.40
C ASN A 46 6.74 20.69 -3.37
N PRO A 47 7.99 20.67 -2.86
CA PRO A 47 9.16 20.49 -3.71
C PRO A 47 9.29 19.09 -4.31
N ILE A 48 8.67 18.08 -3.69
CA ILE A 48 8.69 16.70 -4.18
C ILE A 48 7.83 16.58 -5.43
N GLU A 49 6.61 17.10 -5.38
CA GLU A 49 5.74 17.21 -6.55
C GLU A 49 6.46 17.88 -7.70
N ALA A 50 6.99 19.08 -7.47
CA ALA A 50 7.67 19.85 -8.49
C ALA A 50 8.88 19.09 -9.06
N PHE A 51 9.66 18.42 -8.21
CA PHE A 51 10.80 17.61 -8.66
C PHE A 51 10.37 16.40 -9.49
N ILE A 52 9.31 15.70 -9.11
CA ILE A 52 8.77 14.55 -9.84
C ILE A 52 8.19 14.98 -11.18
N SER A 53 7.39 16.05 -11.21
CA SER A 53 6.80 16.63 -12.44
C SER A 53 7.85 16.87 -13.51
N TYR A 54 8.98 17.49 -13.15
CA TYR A 54 10.05 17.73 -14.10
C TYR A 54 10.89 16.48 -14.40
N SER A 55 11.18 15.67 -13.38
CA SER A 55 12.07 14.51 -13.55
C SER A 55 11.48 13.44 -14.44
N LEU A 56 10.15 13.26 -14.42
CA LEU A 56 9.45 12.22 -15.18
C LEU A 56 8.71 12.77 -16.41
N PHE A 57 8.22 14.01 -16.38
CA PHE A 57 7.34 14.54 -17.42
C PHE A 57 7.85 15.84 -18.06
N GLU A 58 9.02 16.35 -17.65
CA GLU A 58 9.57 17.64 -18.07
C GLU A 58 8.59 18.83 -17.85
N GLU A 59 7.65 18.68 -16.93
CA GLU A 59 6.67 19.72 -16.62
C GLU A 59 7.24 20.74 -15.62
N GLU A 60 7.27 22.01 -16.01
CA GLU A 60 7.78 23.09 -15.17
C GLU A 60 6.77 23.47 -14.08
N LYS A 61 7.23 23.39 -12.82
CA LYS A 61 6.50 23.84 -11.63
C LYS A 61 7.38 24.76 -10.81
N LEU A 62 6.78 25.84 -10.32
CA LEU A 62 7.45 26.86 -9.53
C LEU A 62 7.37 26.51 -8.04
N ILE A 63 8.50 26.59 -7.34
CA ILE A 63 8.60 26.34 -5.91
C ILE A 63 8.80 27.68 -5.19
N GLU A 64 7.94 28.01 -4.22
CA GLU A 64 8.07 29.23 -3.41
C GLU A 64 9.32 29.14 -2.52
N SER A 65 10.22 30.13 -2.57
CA SER A 65 11.37 30.18 -1.64
C SER A 65 10.93 30.53 -0.23
N LYS A 66 11.78 30.20 0.76
CA LYS A 66 11.58 30.56 2.16
C LYS A 66 11.39 32.07 2.37
N TYR A 67 12.12 32.89 1.60
CA TYR A 67 12.06 34.34 1.69
C TYR A 67 10.71 34.89 1.18
N LEU A 68 10.26 34.40 0.03
CA LEU A 68 8.96 34.77 -0.55
C LEU A 68 7.80 34.38 0.38
N ALA A 69 7.88 33.19 0.98
CA ALA A 69 6.92 32.72 1.98
C ALA A 69 6.86 33.62 3.23
N GLY A 70 8.02 34.03 3.76
CA GLY A 70 8.07 34.95 4.91
C GLY A 70 7.39 36.29 4.62
N MET A 71 7.51 36.79 3.39
CA MET A 71 6.81 38.00 2.96
C MET A 71 5.32 37.81 2.78
N ARG A 72 4.90 36.70 2.15
CA ARG A 72 3.48 36.35 2.05
C ARG A 72 2.84 36.26 3.43
N VAL A 73 3.47 35.57 4.38
CA VAL A 73 2.96 35.44 5.76
C VAL A 73 2.81 36.80 6.42
N LYS A 74 3.80 37.69 6.28
CA LYS A 74 3.69 39.08 6.79
C LYS A 74 2.50 39.83 6.19
N ILE A 75 2.32 39.75 4.86
CA ILE A 75 1.21 40.40 4.16
C ILE A 75 -0.12 39.86 4.69
N GLN A 76 -0.23 38.54 4.85
CA GLN A 76 -1.43 37.86 5.35
C GLN A 76 -1.71 38.15 6.84
N ASP A 77 -0.70 38.20 7.71
CA ASP A 77 -0.87 38.47 9.15
C ASP A 77 -1.37 39.90 9.43
N HIS A 78 -0.99 40.86 8.58
CA HIS A 78 -1.55 42.21 8.62
C HIS A 78 -3.08 42.27 8.37
N HIS A 79 -3.69 41.22 7.81
CA HIS A 79 -5.14 41.10 7.66
C HIS A 79 -5.84 40.44 8.86
N THR A 80 -5.11 39.78 9.77
CA THR A 80 -5.65 39.04 10.93
C THR A 80 -5.62 39.79 12.26
N ASN A 81 -5.20 41.06 12.25
CA ASN A 81 -5.28 41.98 13.40
C ASN A 81 -4.40 41.55 14.59
N SER A 82 -3.29 40.84 14.34
CA SER A 82 -2.32 40.48 15.37
C SER A 82 -1.50 41.73 15.76
N GLY A 83 -1.25 41.92 17.07
CA GLY A 83 -0.44 43.02 17.60
C GLY A 83 1.07 42.82 17.42
N LEU A 84 1.47 41.90 16.54
CA LEU A 84 2.86 41.61 16.22
C LEU A 84 3.33 42.65 15.18
N TYR A 85 4.17 43.58 15.64
CA TYR A 85 5.01 44.52 14.87
C TYR A 85 4.37 45.86 14.44
N SER A 86 4.69 46.92 15.19
CA SER A 86 4.38 48.33 14.89
C SER A 86 5.24 48.95 13.79
N ASP A 87 6.41 48.38 13.53
CA ASP A 87 7.48 49.07 12.82
C ASP A 87 7.33 48.89 11.30
N ILE A 88 6.94 47.68 10.84
CA ILE A 88 6.59 47.38 9.43
C ILE A 88 5.43 48.26 8.96
N ARG A 89 4.49 48.54 9.89
CA ARG A 89 3.34 49.40 9.63
C ARG A 89 3.77 50.82 9.28
N SER A 90 4.83 51.35 9.92
CA SER A 90 5.36 52.68 9.58
C SER A 90 5.97 52.70 8.17
N SER A 91 6.80 51.71 7.84
CA SER A 91 7.43 51.55 6.52
C SER A 91 6.42 51.39 5.38
N LEU A 92 5.35 50.59 5.57
CA LEU A 92 4.27 50.43 4.60
C LEU A 92 3.39 51.69 4.49
N ILE A 93 3.23 52.45 5.57
CA ILE A 93 2.50 53.74 5.59
C ILE A 93 3.31 54.81 4.83
N ASP A 94 4.61 54.93 5.11
CA ASP A 94 5.51 55.89 4.47
C ASP A 94 5.58 55.69 2.95
N ARG A 95 5.38 54.45 2.49
CA ARG A 95 5.34 54.08 1.07
C ARG A 95 3.92 54.08 0.46
N GLY A 96 2.89 54.43 1.22
CA GLY A 96 1.50 54.50 0.75
C GLY A 96 0.83 53.15 0.44
N LEU A 97 1.50 52.02 0.73
CA LEU A 97 1.02 50.66 0.44
C LEU A 97 0.11 50.11 1.54
N TYR A 98 0.18 50.68 2.74
CA TYR A 98 -0.57 50.21 3.92
C TYR A 98 -2.09 50.15 3.71
N ASN A 99 -2.68 51.22 3.17
CA ASN A 99 -4.14 51.28 2.97
C ASN A 99 -4.62 50.34 1.85
N SER A 100 -3.78 50.11 0.84
CA SER A 100 -4.07 49.19 -0.27
C SER A 100 -4.08 47.74 0.19
N ILE A 101 -3.09 47.33 1.00
CA ILE A 101 -3.06 45.98 1.60
C ILE A 101 -4.28 45.81 2.50
N LYS A 102 -4.50 46.71 3.47
CA LYS A 102 -5.60 46.60 4.45
C LYS A 102 -7.01 46.48 3.82
N SER A 103 -7.24 47.07 2.64
CA SER A 103 -8.56 47.13 2.02
C SER A 103 -8.85 46.00 1.02
N ASN A 104 -7.84 45.24 0.58
CA ASN A 104 -8.02 44.19 -0.42
C ASN A 104 -8.34 42.82 0.23
N LYS A 105 -9.56 42.30 0.00
CA LYS A 105 -9.98 40.99 0.53
C LYS A 105 -9.38 39.80 -0.23
N GLU A 106 -8.92 40.00 -1.47
CA GLU A 106 -8.37 38.94 -2.32
C GLU A 106 -6.98 38.49 -1.86
N LEU A 107 -6.23 39.35 -1.15
CA LEU A 107 -4.94 39.01 -0.54
C LEU A 107 -5.05 38.07 0.68
N ARG A 108 -6.26 37.60 1.01
CA ARG A 108 -6.47 36.45 1.91
C ARG A 108 -6.19 35.11 1.21
N ASP A 109 -6.32 35.06 -0.12
CA ASP A 109 -5.99 33.89 -0.92
C ASP A 109 -4.46 33.72 -0.99
N GLN A 110 -3.99 32.48 -0.83
CA GLN A 110 -2.57 32.17 -0.73
C GLN A 110 -1.80 32.49 -2.01
N ASN A 111 -2.36 32.19 -3.18
CA ASN A 111 -1.71 32.39 -4.46
C ASN A 111 -1.64 33.88 -4.79
N MET A 112 -2.75 34.61 -4.60
CA MET A 112 -2.80 36.06 -4.82
C MET A 112 -1.85 36.82 -3.88
N ALA A 113 -1.74 36.40 -2.61
CA ALA A 113 -0.80 36.98 -1.66
C ALA A 113 0.66 36.71 -2.05
N SER A 114 0.98 35.52 -2.58
CA SER A 114 2.33 35.18 -3.05
C SER A 114 2.74 36.03 -4.27
N PHE A 115 1.84 36.18 -5.26
CA PHE A 115 2.09 37.04 -6.42
C PHE A 115 2.29 38.51 -6.02
N PHE A 116 1.44 39.03 -5.12
CA PHE A 116 1.59 40.39 -4.62
C PHE A 116 2.90 40.59 -3.83
N ALA A 117 3.33 39.59 -3.04
CA ALA A 117 4.60 39.62 -2.33
C ALA A 117 5.79 39.68 -3.31
N LYS A 118 5.72 38.91 -4.40
CA LYS A 118 6.73 38.94 -5.48
C LYS A 118 6.80 40.30 -6.16
N ASP A 119 5.66 40.91 -6.48
CA ASP A 119 5.62 42.24 -7.11
C ASP A 119 6.17 43.33 -6.18
N LEU A 120 5.86 43.25 -4.88
CA LEU A 120 6.38 44.16 -3.87
C LEU A 120 7.90 44.03 -3.72
N LEU A 121 8.43 42.81 -3.81
CA LEU A 121 9.88 42.60 -3.90
C LEU A 121 10.44 43.27 -5.15
N ASN A 122 9.88 42.99 -6.33
CA ASN A 122 10.35 43.54 -7.59
C ASN A 122 10.42 45.08 -7.58
N ASP A 123 9.34 45.75 -7.16
CA ASP A 123 9.29 47.22 -7.07
C ASP A 123 10.31 47.76 -6.05
N PHE A 124 10.44 47.10 -4.89
CA PHE A 124 11.41 47.48 -3.87
C PHE A 124 12.85 47.45 -4.40
N TYR A 125 13.24 46.38 -5.10
CA TYR A 125 14.59 46.25 -5.63
C TYR A 125 14.83 47.15 -6.85
N GLU A 126 13.83 47.38 -7.70
CA GLU A 126 13.94 48.29 -8.83
C GLU A 126 14.16 49.75 -8.37
N GLN A 127 13.48 50.19 -7.31
CA GLN A 127 13.67 51.52 -6.73
C GLN A 127 15.03 51.67 -6.03
N LEU A 128 15.50 50.63 -5.34
CA LEU A 128 16.83 50.59 -4.73
C LEU A 128 17.96 50.62 -5.77
N ALA A 129 17.78 49.92 -6.91
CA ALA A 129 18.76 49.92 -7.99
C ALA A 129 18.94 51.31 -8.62
N LYS A 130 17.86 52.08 -8.70
CA LYS A 130 17.87 53.48 -9.18
C LYS A 130 18.58 54.45 -8.21
N SER A 131 18.81 54.08 -6.95
CA SER A 131 19.38 54.98 -5.92
C SER A 131 20.92 54.92 -5.79
N SER A 132 21.64 54.21 -6.66
CA SER A 132 23.12 54.12 -6.71
C SER A 132 23.85 53.60 -5.45
N ARG A 133 23.14 53.00 -4.48
CA ARG A 133 23.71 52.44 -3.22
C ARG A 133 23.69 50.91 -3.16
N LEU A 134 23.95 50.22 -4.28
CA LEU A 134 23.87 48.75 -4.36
C LEU A 134 24.89 48.03 -3.46
N THR A 135 26.12 48.53 -3.34
CA THR A 135 27.21 47.84 -2.62
C THR A 135 27.09 47.91 -1.09
N SER A 136 26.37 48.90 -0.54
CA SER A 136 26.12 48.98 0.90
C SER A 136 24.96 48.12 1.40
N PHE A 137 24.24 47.44 0.50
CA PHE A 137 23.03 46.68 0.81
C PHE A 137 23.32 45.22 1.19
N LEU A 138 24.26 44.55 0.50
CA LEU A 138 24.63 43.16 0.78
C LEU A 138 25.18 42.96 2.21
N SER A 139 25.60 44.05 2.86
CA SER A 139 26.05 44.10 4.26
C SER A 139 25.00 44.65 5.25
N ASN A 140 23.82 45.11 4.79
CA ASN A 140 22.79 45.74 5.62
C ASN A 140 21.40 45.08 5.54
N ALA A 141 21.16 44.09 4.67
CA ALA A 141 19.96 43.24 4.75
C ALA A 141 19.84 42.52 6.12
N GLU A 142 20.97 42.38 6.82
CA GLU A 142 21.05 41.88 8.21
C GLU A 142 20.64 42.90 9.28
N LYS A 143 20.45 44.18 8.92
CA LYS A 143 20.09 45.25 9.89
C LYS A 143 18.60 45.60 9.87
N ASP A 144 17.87 45.10 8.87
CA ASP A 144 16.42 45.23 8.85
C ASP A 144 15.82 44.08 9.66
N GLU A 145 15.84 44.25 10.99
CA GLU A 145 15.36 43.27 11.99
C GLU A 145 13.95 42.75 11.64
N GLU A 146 13.14 43.59 10.99
CA GLU A 146 11.80 43.24 10.53
C GLU A 146 11.83 42.08 9.54
N PHE A 147 12.72 42.11 8.53
CA PHE A 147 12.76 41.06 7.50
C PHE A 147 13.39 39.78 8.03
N LEU A 148 14.52 39.89 8.74
CA LEU A 148 15.16 38.77 9.43
C LEU A 148 14.18 38.03 10.35
N GLY A 149 13.36 38.76 11.12
CA GLY A 149 12.44 38.17 12.09
C GLY A 149 11.37 37.25 11.48
N ALA A 150 10.82 37.57 10.30
CA ALA A 150 9.70 36.79 9.77
C ALA A 150 10.11 35.47 9.10
N TYR A 151 11.23 35.45 8.36
CA TYR A 151 11.67 34.22 7.71
C TYR A 151 12.56 33.35 8.60
N SER A 152 13.28 33.92 9.59
CA SER A 152 14.12 33.14 10.51
C SER A 152 13.32 32.16 11.37
N LEU A 153 12.03 32.44 11.60
CA LEU A 153 11.10 31.58 12.33
C LEU A 153 10.51 30.45 11.49
N LEU A 154 10.60 30.52 10.16
CA LEU A 154 10.14 29.45 9.27
C LEU A 154 11.19 28.34 9.24
N LYS A 155 10.81 27.13 9.66
CA LYS A 155 11.62 25.92 9.48
C LYS A 155 11.08 25.14 8.29
N SER A 156 11.93 24.92 7.29
CA SER A 156 11.64 24.03 6.18
C SER A 156 12.10 22.62 6.55
N GLU A 157 11.25 21.62 6.30
CA GLU A 157 11.61 20.20 6.38
C GLU A 157 12.35 19.73 5.12
N TYR A 158 12.31 20.55 4.06
CA TYR A 158 12.91 20.28 2.76
C TYR A 158 14.17 21.09 2.52
N GLN A 159 15.15 20.45 1.90
CA GLN A 159 16.36 21.06 1.36
C GLN A 159 16.50 20.67 -0.11
N LEU A 160 16.63 21.65 -0.99
CA LEU A 160 16.91 21.43 -2.41
C LEU A 160 18.41 21.50 -2.65
N ILE A 161 18.92 20.57 -3.45
CA ILE A 161 20.26 20.63 -4.01
C ILE A 161 20.13 21.10 -5.46
N MET A 162 20.82 22.18 -5.80
CA MET A 162 20.66 22.84 -7.10
C MET A 162 21.97 22.89 -7.90
N ASN A 163 21.82 22.77 -9.22
CA ASN A 163 22.89 23.02 -10.19
C ASN A 163 23.24 24.53 -10.25
N ILE A 164 24.34 24.84 -10.96
CA ILE A 164 24.71 26.23 -11.32
C ILE A 164 23.49 26.91 -11.97
N ASN A 165 23.02 28.02 -11.38
CA ASN A 165 21.75 28.65 -11.73
C ASN A 165 21.94 30.14 -12.05
N ASP A 166 21.03 30.69 -12.85
CA ASP A 166 20.93 32.10 -13.24
C ASP A 166 20.41 33.03 -12.13
N CYS A 167 19.75 32.49 -11.09
CA CYS A 167 18.97 33.28 -10.13
C CYS A 167 19.39 33.29 -8.62
N PRO A 168 20.32 32.46 -8.09
CA PRO A 168 20.82 32.60 -6.72
C PRO A 168 21.71 33.83 -6.56
N MET A 169 21.72 34.40 -5.35
CA MET A 169 22.74 35.37 -4.95
C MET A 169 23.67 34.78 -3.89
N GLU A 170 24.98 34.81 -4.12
CA GLU A 170 26.00 34.56 -3.08
C GLU A 170 26.24 35.85 -2.29
N LYS A 171 25.98 35.82 -0.98
CA LYS A 171 26.31 36.93 -0.09
C LYS A 171 27.82 37.04 0.09
N VAL A 172 28.28 38.19 0.60
CA VAL A 172 29.68 38.39 1.03
C VAL A 172 30.11 37.38 2.09
N SER A 173 29.16 36.89 2.91
CA SER A 173 29.36 35.83 3.91
C SER A 173 29.53 34.43 3.31
N GLY A 174 29.30 34.24 2.01
CA GLY A 174 29.28 32.94 1.33
C GLY A 174 27.96 32.19 1.42
N GLU A 175 26.95 32.74 2.10
CA GLU A 175 25.58 32.17 2.14
C GLU A 175 24.85 32.42 0.81
N VAL A 176 24.15 31.40 0.31
CA VAL A 176 23.34 31.49 -0.91
C VAL A 176 21.87 31.71 -0.58
N VAL A 177 21.22 32.71 -1.19
CA VAL A 177 19.82 33.06 -0.88
C VAL A 177 18.96 33.22 -2.14
N TYR A 178 17.71 32.76 -2.03
CA TYR A 178 16.67 32.84 -3.06
C TYR A 178 15.48 33.67 -2.58
N TYR A 179 15.10 34.67 -3.38
CA TYR A 179 14.09 35.66 -3.00
C TYR A 179 12.71 35.44 -3.65
N GLY A 180 12.62 34.57 -4.66
CA GLY A 180 11.40 34.39 -5.46
C GLY A 180 11.04 32.92 -5.68
N HIS A 181 10.48 32.62 -6.84
CA HIS A 181 10.20 31.24 -7.23
C HIS A 181 11.47 30.55 -7.72
N ILE A 182 11.61 29.28 -7.37
CA ILE A 182 12.67 28.37 -7.79
C ILE A 182 12.10 27.47 -8.89
N ARG A 183 12.86 27.27 -9.96
CA ARG A 183 12.47 26.34 -11.03
C ARG A 183 12.86 24.92 -10.63
N ASN A 184 11.97 23.97 -10.90
CA ASN A 184 12.22 22.57 -10.66
C ASN A 184 13.25 21.94 -11.61
N ASN A 185 13.48 22.53 -12.78
CA ASN A 185 14.49 22.05 -13.73
C ASN A 185 15.95 22.22 -13.26
N ASP A 186 16.18 23.13 -12.33
CA ASP A 186 17.49 23.43 -11.76
C ASP A 186 17.84 22.52 -10.56
N ILE A 187 16.89 21.67 -10.12
CA ILE A 187 17.02 20.80 -8.94
C ILE A 187 17.67 19.49 -9.34
N GLN A 188 18.78 19.16 -8.68
CA GLN A 188 19.42 17.86 -8.80
C GLN A 188 18.74 16.81 -7.91
N SER A 189 18.45 17.20 -6.66
CA SER A 189 17.82 16.31 -5.69
C SER A 189 17.06 17.07 -4.61
N VAL A 190 16.03 16.43 -4.08
CA VAL A 190 15.25 16.92 -2.94
C VAL A 190 15.60 16.09 -1.71
N VAL A 191 15.95 16.72 -0.61
CA VAL A 191 16.22 16.08 0.67
C VAL A 191 15.14 16.46 1.67
N VAL A 192 14.63 15.48 2.41
CA VAL A 192 13.63 15.64 3.46
C VAL A 192 14.27 15.24 4.78
N ALA A 193 14.34 16.17 5.72
CA ALA A 193 14.92 15.97 7.03
C ALA A 193 13.83 16.03 8.12
N ASP A 194 13.15 14.91 8.36
CA ASP A 194 12.29 14.74 9.54
C ASP A 194 13.09 14.16 10.72
N HIS A 195 12.65 14.42 11.94
CA HIS A 195 13.37 14.27 13.22
C HIS A 195 13.91 12.85 13.54
N HIS A 196 13.63 11.84 12.71
CA HIS A 196 14.09 10.46 12.91
C HIS A 196 14.76 9.80 11.69
N ASP A 197 14.34 10.12 10.46
CA ASP A 197 14.88 9.55 9.22
C ASP A 197 15.02 10.65 8.14
N THR A 198 16.08 10.58 7.34
CA THR A 198 16.33 11.53 6.24
C THR A 198 16.18 10.81 4.91
N PHE A 199 15.31 11.31 4.04
CA PHE A 199 15.10 10.77 2.70
C PHE A 199 15.62 11.72 1.64
N SER A 200 16.01 11.20 0.48
CA SER A 200 16.33 12.03 -0.67
C SER A 200 15.85 11.42 -1.98
N PHE A 201 15.50 12.29 -2.91
CA PHE A 201 15.00 11.96 -4.24
C PHE A 201 16.00 12.42 -5.28
N HIS A 202 16.42 11.51 -6.16
CA HIS A 202 17.47 11.73 -7.14
C HIS A 202 16.97 11.41 -8.54
N LYS A 203 17.23 12.28 -9.49
CA LYS A 203 16.92 12.01 -10.90
C LYS A 203 17.95 11.01 -11.44
N ILE A 204 17.47 9.93 -12.04
CA ILE A 204 18.30 8.90 -12.66
C ILE A 204 17.78 8.60 -14.07
N ASN A 205 18.66 8.17 -14.97
CA ASN A 205 18.33 7.96 -16.38
C ASN A 205 19.04 6.69 -16.88
N ASP A 206 18.31 5.76 -17.46
CA ASP A 206 18.84 4.49 -17.99
C ASP A 206 19.36 4.57 -19.44
N GLY A 207 19.33 5.77 -20.03
CA GLY A 207 19.67 6.07 -21.41
C GLY A 207 18.46 6.25 -22.33
N GLN A 208 17.25 5.88 -21.91
CA GLN A 208 16.02 6.03 -22.68
C GLN A 208 14.89 6.72 -21.91
N GLU A 209 14.73 6.40 -20.62
CA GLU A 209 13.65 6.92 -19.77
C GLU A 209 14.21 7.55 -18.48
N GLY A 210 13.45 8.53 -17.96
CA GLY A 210 13.74 9.18 -16.68
C GLY A 210 13.08 8.44 -15.52
N PHE A 211 13.83 8.24 -14.44
CA PHE A 211 13.36 7.64 -13.20
C PHE A 211 13.73 8.54 -12.01
N VAL A 212 13.09 8.33 -10.87
CA VAL A 212 13.50 8.97 -9.61
C VAL A 212 13.85 7.88 -8.59
N ALA A 213 15.08 7.88 -8.10
CA ALA A 213 15.51 7.02 -7.01
C ALA A 213 15.27 7.72 -5.67
N ALA A 214 14.53 7.06 -4.77
CA ALA A 214 14.33 7.50 -3.41
C ALA A 214 15.25 6.72 -2.46
N LEU A 215 16.09 7.44 -1.73
CA LEU A 215 17.12 6.90 -0.85
C LEU A 215 16.87 7.30 0.60
N LYS A 216 17.08 6.35 1.51
CA LYS A 216 17.24 6.62 2.94
C LYS A 216 18.71 6.96 3.22
N ASN A 217 18.95 8.18 3.69
CA ASN A 217 20.30 8.69 3.87
C ASN A 217 20.91 8.28 5.21
N PRO A 218 22.23 8.04 5.28
CA PRO A 218 22.96 7.96 6.53
C PRO A 218 22.90 9.32 7.27
N LYS A 219 22.80 9.28 8.61
CA LYS A 219 22.64 10.50 9.44
C LYS A 219 23.71 11.54 9.13
N GLY A 220 23.27 12.75 8.77
CA GLY A 220 24.12 13.94 8.65
C GLY A 220 24.84 14.13 7.30
N THR A 221 24.61 13.26 6.31
CA THR A 221 25.21 13.38 4.97
C THR A 221 24.18 13.72 3.92
N SER A 222 24.41 14.82 3.20
CA SER A 222 23.70 15.15 1.97
C SER A 222 24.44 14.53 0.78
N ILE A 223 23.72 13.73 -0.01
CA ILE A 223 24.25 13.01 -1.16
C ILE A 223 23.74 13.70 -2.43
N CYS A 224 24.59 13.79 -3.44
CA CYS A 224 24.29 14.30 -4.77
C CYS A 224 24.49 13.18 -5.80
N ASN A 225 23.85 13.28 -6.96
CA ASN A 225 24.04 12.30 -8.02
C ASN A 225 24.31 12.95 -9.39
N LYS A 226 25.06 12.23 -10.21
CA LYS A 226 25.22 12.51 -11.63
C LYS A 226 25.34 11.18 -12.36
N ASP A 227 24.37 10.86 -13.22
CA ASP A 227 24.35 9.66 -14.05
C ASP A 227 24.70 8.37 -13.26
N PHE A 228 23.92 8.08 -12.20
CA PHE A 228 24.14 6.96 -11.26
C PHE A 228 25.42 6.98 -10.41
N SER A 229 26.25 8.01 -10.53
CA SER A 229 27.39 8.22 -9.63
C SER A 229 26.99 9.11 -8.47
N PHE A 230 27.07 8.59 -7.24
CA PHE A 230 26.72 9.32 -6.02
C PHE A 230 27.96 9.90 -5.34
N TYR A 231 27.90 11.13 -4.87
CA TYR A 231 29.01 11.84 -4.22
C TYR A 231 28.49 12.69 -3.05
N ALA A 232 29.40 13.10 -2.16
CA ALA A 232 29.08 14.07 -1.12
C ALA A 232 28.87 15.45 -1.76
N CYS A 233 27.72 16.07 -1.52
CA CYS A 233 27.42 17.38 -2.09
C CYS A 233 28.45 18.43 -1.67
N GLY A 234 28.91 19.25 -2.63
CA GLY A 234 29.88 20.31 -2.37
C GLY A 234 31.35 19.87 -2.30
N ASP A 235 31.65 18.58 -2.48
CA ASP A 235 33.03 18.10 -2.64
C ASP A 235 33.50 18.25 -4.09
N SER A 236 34.42 19.19 -4.32
CA SER A 236 35.03 19.45 -5.63
C SER A 236 35.77 18.25 -6.26
N SER A 237 36.12 17.24 -5.45
CA SER A 237 36.84 16.05 -5.93
C SER A 237 35.94 15.04 -6.63
N HIS A 238 34.61 15.14 -6.48
CA HIS A 238 33.60 14.19 -6.99
C HIS A 238 33.95 12.72 -6.69
N ALA A 239 34.58 12.44 -5.54
CA ALA A 239 34.86 11.07 -5.13
C ALA A 239 33.53 10.32 -4.88
N PRO A 240 33.31 9.15 -5.51
CA PRO A 240 32.08 8.40 -5.28
C PRO A 240 31.93 7.99 -3.81
N VAL A 241 30.74 8.19 -3.26
CA VAL A 241 30.34 7.69 -1.93
C VAL A 241 29.31 6.58 -2.10
N ALA A 242 29.19 5.71 -1.09
CA ALA A 242 28.11 4.73 -1.09
C ALA A 242 26.76 5.46 -1.06
N PRO A 243 25.82 5.17 -1.99
CA PRO A 243 24.48 5.69 -1.88
C PRO A 243 23.84 5.22 -0.57
N GLY A 244 22.87 5.98 -0.06
CA GLY A 244 21.99 5.52 1.01
C GLY A 244 21.20 4.26 0.60
N SER A 245 20.45 3.69 1.53
CA SER A 245 19.61 2.52 1.24
C SER A 245 18.51 2.90 0.26
N LEU A 246 18.41 2.22 -0.89
CA LEU A 246 17.30 2.42 -1.82
C LEU A 246 16.00 1.98 -1.15
N VAL A 247 14.99 2.86 -1.14
CA VAL A 247 13.67 2.58 -0.56
C VAL A 247 12.55 2.58 -1.58
N ALA A 248 12.71 3.25 -2.74
CA ALA A 248 11.80 3.15 -3.87
C ALA A 248 12.41 3.70 -5.17
N VAL A 249 11.81 3.33 -6.31
CA VAL A 249 12.03 3.96 -7.61
C VAL A 249 10.68 4.42 -8.16
N LEU A 250 10.59 5.66 -8.63
CA LEU A 250 9.40 6.24 -9.23
C LEU A 250 9.58 6.40 -10.74
N ALA A 251 8.50 6.20 -11.48
CA ALA A 251 8.46 6.38 -12.93
C ALA A 251 7.05 6.77 -13.43
N ALA A 252 6.99 7.21 -14.68
CA ALA A 252 5.76 7.58 -15.37
C ALA A 252 4.89 6.35 -15.68
N GLU A 253 3.59 6.36 -15.40
CA GLU A 253 2.73 5.18 -15.58
C GLU A 253 2.83 4.61 -17.00
N GLY A 254 3.13 3.30 -17.09
CA GLY A 254 3.33 2.60 -18.36
C GLY A 254 4.80 2.37 -18.73
N THR A 255 5.74 3.10 -18.12
CA THR A 255 7.17 2.79 -18.17
C THR A 255 7.43 1.48 -17.40
N THR A 256 8.48 0.75 -17.75
CA THR A 256 8.94 -0.46 -17.02
C THR A 256 10.26 -0.13 -16.32
N ILE A 257 10.36 -0.30 -15.00
CA ILE A 257 11.62 -0.07 -14.28
C ILE A 257 12.57 -1.26 -14.51
N PRO A 258 13.73 -1.06 -15.16
CA PRO A 258 14.65 -2.15 -15.41
C PRO A 258 15.36 -2.60 -14.12
N GLN A 259 15.56 -3.91 -13.98
CA GLN A 259 16.24 -4.51 -12.82
C GLN A 259 17.66 -3.95 -12.59
N SER A 260 18.32 -3.48 -13.65
CA SER A 260 19.64 -2.84 -13.58
C SER A 260 19.68 -1.59 -12.69
N ILE A 261 18.57 -0.87 -12.56
CA ILE A 261 18.47 0.27 -11.64
C ILE A 261 18.61 -0.20 -10.21
N PHE A 262 17.87 -1.23 -9.82
CA PHE A 262 17.95 -1.80 -8.47
C PHE A 262 19.33 -2.42 -8.20
N ASP A 263 19.89 -3.13 -9.18
CA ASP A 263 21.20 -3.77 -9.06
C ASP A 263 22.35 -2.77 -8.85
N THR A 264 22.14 -1.49 -9.16
CA THR A 264 23.10 -0.40 -8.90
C THR A 264 23.23 -0.09 -7.40
N PHE A 265 22.21 -0.38 -6.60
CA PHE A 265 22.19 -0.11 -5.16
C PHE A 265 22.50 -1.37 -4.37
N SER A 266 23.60 -1.34 -3.61
CA SER A 266 24.07 -2.46 -2.79
C SER A 266 23.20 -2.70 -1.55
N ILE A 267 22.46 -1.69 -1.08
CA ILE A 267 21.56 -1.75 0.07
C ILE A 267 20.17 -1.31 -0.39
N GLN A 268 19.19 -2.17 -0.12
CA GLN A 268 17.80 -2.04 -0.49
C GLN A 268 16.96 -2.34 0.75
N GLU A 269 16.11 -1.41 1.17
CA GLU A 269 15.37 -1.51 2.42
C GLU A 269 13.90 -1.18 2.23
N TYR A 270 13.04 -1.93 2.91
CA TYR A 270 11.64 -1.56 3.07
C TYR A 270 11.47 -0.67 4.30
N ASP A 271 11.04 0.57 4.09
CA ASP A 271 10.82 1.54 5.15
C ASP A 271 9.34 1.97 5.24
N LYS A 272 8.70 1.63 6.36
CA LYS A 272 7.29 1.96 6.61
C LYS A 272 7.04 3.46 6.80
N SER A 273 8.03 4.21 7.30
CA SER A 273 7.92 5.66 7.47
C SER A 273 7.97 6.35 6.11
N PHE A 274 8.83 5.87 5.20
CA PHE A 274 8.87 6.30 3.81
C PHE A 274 7.56 6.01 3.08
N LEU A 275 7.02 4.78 3.20
CA LEU A 275 5.76 4.42 2.54
C LEU A 275 4.61 5.35 2.95
N LYS A 276 4.51 5.65 4.26
CA LYS A 276 3.51 6.58 4.78
C LYS A 276 3.71 7.99 4.18
N PHE A 277 4.93 8.51 4.25
CA PHE A 277 5.29 9.81 3.72
C PHE A 277 4.97 9.95 2.23
N VAL A 278 5.34 8.96 1.43
CA VAL A 278 5.09 8.97 -0.02
C VAL A 278 3.63 8.78 -0.34
N THR A 279 2.87 7.98 0.42
CA THR A 279 1.42 7.86 0.18
C THR A 279 0.72 9.21 0.35
N ASP A 280 1.04 9.94 1.44
CA ASP A 280 0.50 11.27 1.69
C ASP A 280 0.89 12.25 0.55
N ALA A 281 2.15 12.19 0.08
CA ALA A 281 2.62 13.03 -1.02
C ALA A 281 2.07 12.61 -2.40
N MET A 282 1.78 11.33 -2.64
CA MET A 282 1.23 10.81 -3.90
C MET A 282 -0.26 11.08 -4.04
N ASP A 283 -1.01 11.05 -2.94
CA ASP A 283 -2.43 11.43 -2.97
C ASP A 283 -2.57 12.87 -3.50
N GLU A 284 -1.65 13.77 -3.16
CA GLU A 284 -1.60 15.14 -3.72
C GLU A 284 -1.21 15.17 -5.21
N LEU A 285 -0.37 14.25 -5.70
CA LEU A 285 -0.04 14.16 -7.13
C LEU A 285 -1.21 13.60 -7.95
N GLU A 286 -1.95 12.63 -7.40
CA GLU A 286 -3.13 12.05 -8.03
C GLU A 286 -4.27 13.07 -8.13
N ASP A 287 -4.45 13.94 -7.13
CA ASP A 287 -5.41 15.06 -7.17
C ASP A 287 -5.10 16.06 -8.32
N GLN A 288 -3.90 16.00 -8.89
CA GLN A 288 -3.47 16.81 -10.04
C GLN A 288 -3.37 16.02 -11.36
N ASP A 289 -3.98 14.83 -11.43
CA ASP A 289 -4.00 13.97 -12.63
C ASP A 289 -2.59 13.55 -13.13
N MET A 290 -1.55 13.54 -12.28
CA MET A 290 -0.22 13.06 -12.68
C MET A 290 -0.09 11.53 -12.53
N PRO A 291 0.12 10.78 -13.63
CA PRO A 291 0.12 9.31 -13.59
C PRO A 291 1.50 8.79 -13.16
N VAL A 292 1.74 8.69 -11.85
CA VAL A 292 2.99 8.19 -11.27
C VAL A 292 2.80 6.78 -10.72
N TYR A 293 3.74 5.88 -11.01
CA TYR A 293 3.83 4.60 -10.33
C TYR A 293 5.15 4.49 -9.54
N ILE A 294 5.10 3.73 -8.45
CA ILE A 294 6.19 3.55 -7.51
C ILE A 294 6.45 2.06 -7.41
N ASP A 295 7.72 1.68 -7.56
CA ASP A 295 8.20 0.35 -7.27
C ASP A 295 9.08 0.36 -6.03
N PHE A 296 8.94 -0.65 -5.20
CA PHE A 296 9.68 -0.79 -3.95
C PHE A 296 10.73 -1.88 -4.12
N PRO A 297 11.93 -1.70 -3.56
CA PRO A 297 13.00 -2.67 -3.65
C PRO A 297 12.70 -3.83 -2.69
N PHE A 298 11.76 -4.69 -3.07
CA PHE A 298 11.51 -5.96 -2.39
C PHE A 298 12.22 -7.07 -3.17
N VAL A 299 13.36 -7.52 -2.65
CA VAL A 299 14.06 -8.75 -3.04
C VAL A 299 14.32 -8.88 -4.54
N LYS A 300 15.59 -8.66 -4.94
CA LYS A 300 16.19 -8.96 -6.25
C LYS A 300 15.26 -9.72 -7.19
N VAL A 301 14.50 -8.97 -7.98
CA VAL A 301 13.48 -9.57 -8.83
C VAL A 301 14.15 -10.22 -10.01
N THR A 302 13.88 -11.50 -10.16
CA THR A 302 14.18 -12.19 -11.41
C THR A 302 12.96 -12.09 -12.31
N ASN A 303 12.93 -11.09 -13.19
CA ASN A 303 11.95 -10.88 -14.26
C ASN A 303 10.47 -10.99 -13.84
N GLY A 304 9.86 -9.85 -13.48
CA GLY A 304 8.47 -9.75 -13.05
C GLY A 304 7.43 -10.14 -14.10
N VAL A 305 7.78 -10.11 -15.40
CA VAL A 305 6.84 -10.39 -16.48
C VAL A 305 6.73 -11.89 -16.71
N ALA A 306 5.49 -12.40 -16.69
CA ALA A 306 5.22 -13.78 -17.08
C ALA A 306 5.79 -14.06 -18.48
N PRO A 307 6.67 -15.06 -18.64
CA PRO A 307 7.17 -15.44 -19.95
C PRO A 307 6.00 -15.75 -20.90
N HIS A 308 6.09 -15.31 -22.16
CA HIS A 308 5.08 -15.63 -23.18
C HIS A 308 4.75 -17.13 -23.26
N ALA A 309 5.70 -18.00 -22.93
CA ALA A 309 5.51 -19.46 -22.91
C ALA A 309 4.55 -19.95 -21.79
N LEU A 310 4.32 -19.17 -20.73
CA LEU A 310 3.35 -19.48 -19.67
C LEU A 310 1.97 -18.88 -19.95
N ILE A 311 1.88 -17.92 -20.87
CA ILE A 311 0.62 -17.22 -21.18
C ILE A 311 -0.21 -18.08 -22.13
N ASP A 312 -1.48 -18.31 -21.79
CA ASP A 312 -2.41 -19.00 -22.69
C ASP A 312 -2.90 -18.02 -23.76
N ASN A 313 -2.69 -18.36 -25.04
CA ASN A 313 -3.04 -17.50 -26.18
C ASN A 313 -4.54 -17.57 -26.56
N ASN A 314 -5.37 -18.29 -25.80
CA ASN A 314 -6.81 -18.30 -26.03
C ASN A 314 -7.41 -16.92 -25.69
N PRO A 315 -8.14 -16.26 -26.61
CA PRO A 315 -8.68 -14.92 -26.39
C PRO A 315 -9.55 -14.77 -25.13
N LYS A 316 -10.16 -15.85 -24.65
CA LYS A 316 -10.94 -15.82 -23.40
C LYS A 316 -10.11 -15.46 -22.16
N TYR A 317 -8.78 -15.61 -22.23
CA TYR A 317 -7.86 -15.29 -21.15
C TYR A 317 -7.13 -13.96 -21.35
N ASP A 318 -7.39 -13.21 -22.42
CA ASP A 318 -6.67 -11.95 -22.71
C ASP A 318 -6.72 -10.94 -21.56
N ASN A 319 -7.87 -10.83 -20.89
CA ASN A 319 -8.03 -9.93 -19.75
C ASN A 319 -7.17 -10.34 -18.56
N VAL A 320 -7.19 -11.62 -18.18
CA VAL A 320 -6.39 -12.11 -17.05
C VAL A 320 -4.90 -12.11 -17.39
N ASN A 321 -4.52 -12.42 -18.64
CA ASN A 321 -3.16 -12.31 -19.13
C ASN A 321 -2.64 -10.89 -19.00
N LYS A 322 -3.46 -9.89 -19.36
CA LYS A 322 -3.13 -8.48 -19.20
C LYS A 322 -2.92 -8.10 -17.74
N VAL A 323 -3.75 -8.61 -16.83
CA VAL A 323 -3.58 -8.39 -15.38
C VAL A 323 -2.27 -9.00 -14.88
N ILE A 324 -1.95 -10.24 -15.27
CA ILE A 324 -0.71 -10.94 -14.90
C ILE A 324 0.52 -10.22 -15.47
N SER A 325 0.47 -9.79 -16.74
CA SER A 325 1.55 -9.00 -17.35
C SER A 325 1.73 -7.64 -16.67
N LYS A 326 0.65 -7.00 -16.23
CA LYS A 326 0.69 -5.74 -15.49
C LYS A 326 1.14 -5.93 -14.02
N ASP A 327 0.99 -7.12 -13.44
CA ASP A 327 1.38 -7.36 -12.05
C ASP A 327 2.88 -7.15 -11.84
N ALA A 328 3.67 -7.55 -12.85
CA ALA A 328 5.10 -7.34 -12.95
C ALA A 328 5.56 -5.90 -12.63
N SER A 329 4.75 -4.89 -12.97
CA SER A 329 5.12 -3.48 -12.79
C SER A 329 4.88 -2.98 -11.37
N TYR A 330 4.20 -3.74 -10.51
CA TYR A 330 3.91 -3.34 -9.13
C TYR A 330 4.41 -4.33 -8.09
N PHE A 331 4.44 -5.62 -8.42
CA PHE A 331 4.86 -6.71 -7.53
C PHE A 331 5.83 -7.64 -8.28
N PRO A 332 7.04 -7.14 -8.54
CA PRO A 332 8.00 -7.80 -9.41
C PRO A 332 8.40 -9.16 -8.79
N THR A 333 7.83 -10.25 -9.32
CA THR A 333 8.11 -11.64 -8.91
C THR A 333 8.27 -12.52 -10.14
N LYS A 334 9.15 -13.51 -10.04
CA LYS A 334 9.32 -14.49 -11.11
C LYS A 334 8.10 -15.38 -11.21
N VAL A 335 7.29 -15.20 -12.25
CA VAL A 335 6.15 -16.07 -12.49
C VAL A 335 6.64 -17.45 -12.94
N ILE A 336 6.43 -18.47 -12.10
CA ILE A 336 6.89 -19.84 -12.38
C ILE A 336 5.77 -20.78 -12.85
N GLN A 337 4.51 -20.37 -12.75
CA GLN A 337 3.35 -21.14 -13.19
C GLN A 337 2.08 -20.29 -13.25
N ILE A 338 1.25 -20.54 -14.26
CA ILE A 338 -0.12 -20.02 -14.36
C ILE A 338 -1.04 -21.21 -14.61
N GLU A 339 -1.99 -21.45 -13.71
CA GLU A 339 -3.00 -22.50 -13.86
C GLU A 339 -4.31 -21.91 -14.38
N TYR A 340 -4.59 -22.14 -15.66
CA TYR A 340 -5.79 -21.61 -16.33
C TYR A 340 -7.06 -22.45 -16.10
N SER A 341 -6.93 -23.60 -15.45
CA SER A 341 -8.05 -24.51 -15.21
C SER A 341 -7.86 -25.28 -13.91
N PRO A 342 -8.91 -25.37 -13.06
CA PRO A 342 -8.85 -26.17 -11.85
C PRO A 342 -8.83 -27.67 -12.20
N SER A 343 -8.23 -28.47 -11.32
CA SER A 343 -8.24 -29.94 -11.39
C SER A 343 -9.61 -30.52 -11.09
N SER A 344 -10.37 -29.88 -10.22
CA SER A 344 -11.77 -30.21 -9.96
C SER A 344 -12.59 -28.91 -9.75
N LYS A 345 -13.84 -28.89 -10.22
CA LYS A 345 -14.74 -27.74 -10.11
C LYS A 345 -16.14 -28.21 -9.73
N SER A 346 -16.75 -27.52 -8.77
CA SER A 346 -18.18 -27.53 -8.49
C SER A 346 -18.79 -26.15 -8.84
N ASP A 347 -20.08 -25.96 -8.57
CA ASP A 347 -20.71 -24.65 -8.70
C ASP A 347 -20.12 -23.61 -7.74
N TRP A 348 -19.47 -24.03 -6.65
CA TRP A 348 -19.09 -23.19 -5.51
C TRP A 348 -17.60 -23.28 -5.14
N ASP A 349 -16.92 -24.32 -5.61
CA ASP A 349 -15.54 -24.62 -5.25
C ASP A 349 -14.70 -24.94 -6.51
N ALA A 350 -13.45 -24.50 -6.51
CA ALA A 350 -12.46 -24.83 -7.52
C ALA A 350 -11.18 -25.30 -6.82
N GLU A 351 -10.75 -26.52 -7.11
CA GLU A 351 -9.51 -27.10 -6.59
C GLU A 351 -8.44 -27.10 -7.68
N PHE A 352 -7.30 -26.49 -7.38
CA PHE A 352 -6.08 -26.52 -8.18
C PHE A 352 -5.11 -27.46 -7.49
N ARG A 353 -4.95 -28.67 -8.02
CA ARG A 353 -4.01 -29.67 -7.50
C ARG A 353 -2.78 -29.70 -8.38
N PHE A 354 -1.62 -29.46 -7.79
CA PHE A 354 -0.37 -29.49 -8.53
C PHE A 354 0.04 -30.94 -8.84
N LYS A 355 0.68 -31.16 -9.99
CA LYS A 355 1.26 -32.48 -10.30
C LYS A 355 2.47 -32.72 -9.41
N GLY A 356 2.27 -33.44 -8.31
CA GLY A 356 3.25 -33.52 -7.22
C GLY A 356 3.17 -32.27 -6.34
N GLU A 357 4.27 -31.91 -5.68
CA GLU A 357 4.34 -30.68 -4.88
C GLU A 357 4.97 -29.56 -5.71
N LYS A 358 4.29 -28.41 -5.79
CA LYS A 358 4.87 -27.21 -6.39
C LYS A 358 5.77 -26.53 -5.38
N ARG A 359 7.09 -26.64 -5.60
CA ARG A 359 8.08 -25.83 -4.89
C ARG A 359 8.00 -24.38 -5.39
N VAL A 360 7.87 -23.44 -4.47
CA VAL A 360 7.91 -22.00 -4.72
C VAL A 360 9.00 -21.40 -3.83
N LEU A 361 9.91 -20.63 -4.44
CA LEU A 361 10.98 -19.93 -3.72
C LEU A 361 10.56 -18.50 -3.36
N PRO A 362 11.26 -17.85 -2.42
CA PRO A 362 11.14 -16.40 -2.22
C PRO A 362 11.40 -15.65 -3.53
N GLY A 363 10.54 -14.67 -3.84
CA GLY A 363 10.58 -13.92 -5.11
C GLY A 363 9.96 -14.66 -6.32
N GLU A 364 9.42 -15.86 -6.13
CA GLU A 364 8.65 -16.58 -7.15
C GLU A 364 7.14 -16.53 -6.87
N SER A 365 6.33 -16.57 -7.93
CA SER A 365 4.86 -16.53 -7.83
C SER A 365 4.17 -17.58 -8.69
N VAL A 366 3.02 -18.04 -8.19
CA VAL A 366 2.09 -18.94 -8.89
C VAL A 366 0.74 -18.27 -9.02
N TYR A 367 0.18 -18.26 -10.23
CA TYR A 367 -1.15 -17.72 -10.51
C TYR A 367 -2.16 -18.83 -10.75
N LEU A 368 -3.37 -18.63 -10.26
CA LEU A 368 -4.53 -19.49 -10.49
C LEU A 368 -5.64 -18.65 -11.08
N VAL A 369 -6.07 -18.98 -12.29
CA VAL A 369 -7.19 -18.33 -12.97
C VAL A 369 -8.48 -18.98 -12.51
N LEU A 370 -9.33 -18.18 -11.87
CA LEU A 370 -10.62 -18.66 -11.39
C LEU A 370 -11.52 -18.98 -12.59
N PRO A 371 -12.29 -20.08 -12.50
CA PRO A 371 -13.13 -20.49 -13.61
C PRO A 371 -14.30 -19.53 -13.80
N GLU A 372 -14.85 -19.50 -15.03
CA GLU A 372 -15.99 -18.65 -15.38
C GLU A 372 -17.16 -18.79 -14.38
N GLY A 373 -17.76 -17.64 -14.03
CA GLY A 373 -18.84 -17.48 -13.05
C GLY A 373 -18.37 -17.28 -11.60
N PHE A 374 -17.10 -17.53 -11.28
CA PHE A 374 -16.57 -17.28 -9.92
C PHE A 374 -16.41 -15.78 -9.65
N SER A 375 -16.03 -15.01 -10.68
CA SER A 375 -15.89 -13.55 -10.60
C SER A 375 -17.20 -12.83 -10.28
N ASP A 376 -18.36 -13.45 -10.50
CA ASP A 376 -19.66 -12.84 -10.22
C ASP A 376 -20.07 -12.97 -8.74
N ARG A 377 -19.31 -13.76 -7.97
CA ARG A 377 -19.65 -14.14 -6.61
C ARG A 377 -18.55 -13.74 -5.64
N PRO A 378 -18.92 -13.33 -4.41
CA PRO A 378 -17.93 -13.06 -3.40
C PRO A 378 -17.07 -14.29 -3.08
N LEU A 379 -15.79 -14.06 -2.88
CA LEU A 379 -14.86 -15.04 -2.35
C LEU A 379 -15.21 -15.32 -0.89
N ALA A 380 -15.43 -16.60 -0.56
CA ALA A 380 -15.68 -17.05 0.79
C ALA A 380 -14.36 -17.41 1.48
N ASN A 381 -13.61 -18.35 0.90
CA ASN A 381 -12.37 -18.88 1.44
C ASN A 381 -11.36 -19.21 0.34
N VAL A 382 -10.08 -19.10 0.68
CA VAL A 382 -8.99 -19.77 -0.05
C VAL A 382 -8.32 -20.70 0.93
N ILE A 383 -8.19 -21.97 0.57
CA ILE A 383 -7.64 -23.01 1.41
C ILE A 383 -6.35 -23.47 0.78
N LEU A 384 -5.25 -23.28 1.50
CA LEU A 384 -3.93 -23.67 1.03
C LEU A 384 -3.55 -25.01 1.63
N GLY A 385 -3.30 -25.99 0.77
CA GLY A 385 -2.76 -27.29 1.13
C GLY A 385 -1.24 -27.26 1.07
N HIS A 386 -0.61 -27.22 2.24
CA HIS A 386 0.84 -27.26 2.37
C HIS A 386 1.34 -28.67 2.69
N ARG A 387 2.45 -29.06 2.05
CA ARG A 387 3.29 -30.23 2.40
C ARG A 387 2.60 -31.62 2.28
N GLN A 388 3.43 -32.66 2.30
CA GLN A 388 3.09 -34.08 2.13
C GLN A 388 1.74 -34.53 2.72
N ASN A 389 1.02 -35.36 1.96
CA ASN A 389 -0.07 -36.18 2.51
C ASN A 389 0.50 -37.41 3.27
N PRO A 390 0.23 -37.62 4.57
CA PRO A 390 0.84 -38.69 5.35
C PRO A 390 0.12 -40.01 5.10
N LYS A 391 -1.11 -39.97 4.57
CA LYS A 391 -1.90 -41.17 4.27
C LYS A 391 -1.31 -41.94 3.11
N ASP A 392 -0.66 -41.29 2.16
CA ASP A 392 -0.11 -41.91 0.96
C ASP A 392 1.39 -41.65 0.73
N GLN A 393 2.04 -40.90 1.63
CA GLN A 393 3.46 -40.53 1.56
C GLN A 393 3.86 -39.89 0.23
N ARG A 394 2.92 -39.26 -0.48
CA ARG A 394 3.19 -38.53 -1.72
C ARG A 394 3.76 -37.15 -1.39
N GLY A 395 4.87 -36.82 -2.05
CA GLY A 395 5.68 -35.61 -1.87
C GLY A 395 7.18 -35.92 -1.77
N TYR A 396 8.06 -34.94 -2.02
CA TYR A 396 9.51 -35.17 -1.96
C TYR A 396 9.98 -35.15 -0.51
N ALA A 397 10.40 -36.31 -0.01
CA ALA A 397 11.09 -36.38 1.27
C ALA A 397 12.44 -35.67 1.17
N SER A 398 12.76 -34.83 2.15
CA SER A 398 14.17 -34.58 2.46
C SER A 398 14.79 -35.89 2.94
N PHE A 399 16.05 -36.15 2.64
CA PHE A 399 16.73 -37.36 3.12
C PHE A 399 17.83 -36.94 4.09
N ASN A 400 17.75 -37.40 5.35
CA ASN A 400 18.84 -37.29 6.30
C ASN A 400 19.44 -38.69 6.50
N ASN A 401 20.71 -38.88 6.14
CA ASN A 401 21.40 -40.17 6.19
C ASN A 401 20.63 -41.32 5.50
N GLY A 402 20.00 -41.05 4.34
CA GLY A 402 19.23 -42.05 3.60
C GLY A 402 17.84 -42.36 4.18
N HIS A 403 17.46 -41.75 5.29
CA HIS A 403 16.10 -41.83 5.84
C HIS A 403 15.26 -40.65 5.36
N LYS A 404 14.03 -40.92 4.90
CA LYS A 404 13.05 -39.87 4.61
C LYS A 404 12.77 -39.07 5.89
N VAL A 405 13.03 -37.77 5.86
CA VAL A 405 12.72 -36.79 6.90
C VAL A 405 11.69 -35.79 6.42
N TYR A 406 10.97 -35.21 7.37
CA TYR A 406 9.93 -34.20 7.15
C TYR A 406 10.51 -32.93 6.52
N ASP A 407 9.66 -32.14 5.87
CA ASP A 407 10.00 -30.77 5.47
C ASP A 407 10.54 -30.02 6.70
N GLN A 408 11.76 -29.49 6.57
CA GLN A 408 12.48 -28.82 7.67
C GLN A 408 12.33 -27.30 7.59
N TYR A 409 11.66 -26.80 6.56
CA TYR A 409 11.63 -25.38 6.25
C TYR A 409 10.28 -24.76 6.63
N PRO A 410 10.24 -23.89 7.64
CA PRO A 410 9.06 -23.08 7.90
C PRO A 410 8.90 -22.03 6.79
N ALA A 411 7.69 -21.68 6.37
CA ALA A 411 7.53 -20.66 5.32
C ALA A 411 6.38 -19.71 5.61
N TYR A 412 6.59 -18.43 5.27
CA TYR A 412 5.52 -17.44 5.23
C TYR A 412 4.95 -17.40 3.81
N THR A 413 3.70 -17.82 3.67
CA THR A 413 3.02 -17.83 2.37
C THR A 413 1.93 -16.77 2.37
N SER A 414 1.89 -15.95 1.33
CA SER A 414 0.83 -14.97 1.11
C SER A 414 -0.12 -15.46 0.03
N VAL A 415 -1.41 -15.39 0.34
CA VAL A 415 -2.49 -15.55 -0.65
C VAL A 415 -2.98 -14.15 -1.01
N GLN A 416 -2.76 -13.79 -2.25
CA GLN A 416 -3.17 -12.54 -2.86
C GLN A 416 -4.31 -12.80 -3.82
N VAL A 417 -5.25 -11.87 -3.88
CA VAL A 417 -6.50 -12.01 -4.63
C VAL A 417 -6.67 -10.76 -5.47
N HIS A 418 -6.84 -10.91 -6.77
CA HIS A 418 -7.16 -9.79 -7.64
C HIS A 418 -8.66 -9.52 -7.60
N SER A 419 -9.05 -8.26 -7.36
CA SER A 419 -10.44 -7.83 -7.37
C SER A 419 -10.85 -7.34 -8.75
N VAL A 420 -11.99 -7.83 -9.24
CA VAL A 420 -12.58 -7.37 -10.51
C VAL A 420 -13.37 -6.06 -10.38
N GLU A 421 -13.57 -5.57 -9.15
CA GLU A 421 -14.44 -4.40 -8.88
C GLU A 421 -13.65 -3.13 -8.50
N LEU A 422 -12.37 -3.27 -8.19
CA LEU A 422 -11.53 -2.18 -7.70
C LEU A 422 -10.61 -1.67 -8.82
N PRO A 423 -10.22 -0.38 -8.80
CA PRO A 423 -9.18 0.11 -9.69
C PRO A 423 -7.88 -0.68 -9.45
N TYR A 424 -7.07 -0.85 -10.49
CA TYR A 424 -5.88 -1.72 -10.45
C TYR A 424 -4.95 -1.43 -9.26
N LYS A 425 -4.78 -0.14 -8.89
CA LYS A 425 -3.96 0.26 -7.74
C LYS A 425 -4.39 -0.36 -6.39
N ASP A 426 -5.66 -0.74 -6.27
CA ASP A 426 -6.25 -1.33 -5.07
C ASP A 426 -6.81 -2.75 -5.30
N SER A 427 -6.64 -3.29 -6.53
CA SER A 427 -7.28 -4.54 -6.94
C SER A 427 -6.58 -5.76 -6.35
N TRP A 428 -5.26 -5.74 -6.20
CA TRP A 428 -4.54 -6.80 -5.50
C TRP A 428 -4.73 -6.69 -3.98
N ARG A 429 -5.32 -7.73 -3.41
CA ARG A 429 -5.82 -7.76 -2.03
C ARG A 429 -5.23 -8.91 -1.25
N THR A 430 -4.90 -8.63 0.00
CA THR A 430 -4.49 -9.63 1.00
C THR A 430 -5.55 -9.76 2.08
N TRP A 431 -5.56 -10.90 2.77
CA TRP A 431 -6.52 -11.17 3.84
C TRP A 431 -6.25 -10.30 5.08
N GLY A 432 -7.30 -9.66 5.60
CA GLY A 432 -7.19 -8.72 6.72
C GLY A 432 -7.22 -9.33 8.12
N GLY A 433 -7.06 -10.65 8.25
CA GLY A 433 -7.27 -11.35 9.52
C GLY A 433 -6.15 -11.17 10.56
N PRO A 434 -6.43 -11.50 11.84
CA PRO A 434 -5.51 -11.25 12.96
C PRO A 434 -4.25 -12.14 12.96
N VAL A 435 -4.24 -13.22 12.18
CA VAL A 435 -3.09 -14.14 12.02
C VAL A 435 -2.31 -13.82 10.74
N SER A 436 -2.71 -12.78 10.01
CA SER A 436 -1.97 -12.25 8.88
C SER A 436 -0.78 -11.42 9.38
N SER A 437 0.38 -11.60 8.76
CA SER A 437 1.46 -10.60 8.83
C SER A 437 0.99 -9.28 8.22
N ASP A 438 1.84 -8.25 8.30
CA ASP A 438 1.62 -6.97 7.63
C ASP A 438 1.50 -7.07 6.11
N LYS A 439 1.91 -8.20 5.52
CA LYS A 439 1.85 -8.48 4.07
C LYS A 439 0.84 -9.57 3.69
N GLY A 440 -0.16 -9.85 4.52
CA GLY A 440 -1.16 -10.86 4.18
C GLY A 440 -0.72 -12.31 4.41
N SER A 441 0.52 -12.53 4.83
CA SER A 441 1.09 -13.88 4.87
C SER A 441 0.76 -14.61 6.15
N LYS A 442 0.69 -15.93 6.02
CA LYS A 442 0.56 -16.86 7.12
C LYS A 442 1.80 -17.74 7.23
N PHE A 443 2.19 -18.04 8.46
CA PHE A 443 3.24 -19.00 8.78
C PHE A 443 2.73 -20.45 8.66
N ALA A 444 3.43 -21.26 7.88
CA ALA A 444 3.24 -22.71 7.79
C ALA A 444 4.22 -23.42 8.77
N GLU A 445 3.69 -23.98 9.86
CA GLU A 445 4.51 -24.53 10.94
C GLU A 445 5.15 -25.88 10.57
N ILE A 446 6.42 -26.11 10.90
CA ILE A 446 7.07 -27.42 10.69
C ILE A 446 6.32 -28.51 11.46
N LYS A 447 5.65 -29.43 10.74
CA LYS A 447 4.81 -30.50 11.31
C LYS A 447 4.94 -31.82 10.54
N LYS A 448 4.54 -32.92 11.20
CA LYS A 448 4.60 -34.28 10.64
C LYS A 448 3.50 -34.60 9.60
N GLY A 449 2.55 -33.71 9.33
CA GLY A 449 1.47 -33.93 8.37
C GLY A 449 0.99 -32.65 7.69
N PRO A 450 0.12 -32.76 6.67
CA PRO A 450 -0.28 -31.68 5.80
C PRO A 450 -1.15 -30.72 6.59
N GLU A 451 -0.83 -29.46 6.40
CA GLU A 451 -1.56 -28.35 6.99
C GLU A 451 -2.45 -27.80 5.88
N PHE A 452 -3.76 -28.03 6.00
CA PHE A 452 -4.76 -27.33 5.18
C PHE A 452 -5.26 -26.14 5.98
N ASP A 453 -5.03 -24.97 5.42
CA ASP A 453 -5.29 -23.71 6.11
C ASP A 453 -6.59 -23.07 5.66
N ASN A 454 -7.62 -23.22 6.49
CA ASN A 454 -8.93 -22.59 6.34
C ASN A 454 -9.03 -21.18 6.92
N LEU A 455 -7.91 -20.48 7.07
CA LEU A 455 -7.92 -19.21 7.80
C LEU A 455 -8.34 -18.01 6.95
N TYR A 456 -8.31 -18.09 5.62
CA TYR A 456 -8.60 -16.96 4.73
C TYR A 456 -10.10 -16.70 4.57
N GLU A 457 -10.80 -16.38 5.66
CA GLU A 457 -12.22 -16.05 5.67
C GLU A 457 -12.44 -14.57 5.30
N TRP A 458 -12.66 -14.31 4.02
CA TRP A 458 -12.72 -12.95 3.46
C TRP A 458 -13.93 -12.14 3.92
N PRO A 459 -15.19 -12.68 3.93
CA PRO A 459 -16.35 -11.87 4.28
C PRO A 459 -16.31 -11.30 5.71
N LEU A 460 -15.80 -12.07 6.67
CA LEU A 460 -15.74 -11.64 8.07
C LEU A 460 -14.54 -10.74 8.38
N LYS A 461 -13.36 -11.11 7.85
CA LYS A 461 -12.10 -10.46 8.20
C LYS A 461 -11.80 -9.24 7.35
N GLY A 462 -12.40 -9.17 6.16
CA GLY A 462 -12.07 -8.16 5.17
C GLY A 462 -10.70 -8.39 4.54
N HIS A 463 -10.21 -7.36 3.87
CA HIS A 463 -9.05 -7.41 3.01
C HIS A 463 -8.32 -6.06 2.97
N LYS A 464 -7.02 -6.09 2.69
CA LYS A 464 -6.16 -4.91 2.59
C LYS A 464 -5.58 -4.81 1.19
N SER A 465 -5.48 -3.58 0.67
CA SER A 465 -4.72 -3.33 -0.57
C SER A 465 -3.27 -3.72 -0.34
N LEU A 466 -2.69 -4.49 -1.27
CA LEU A 466 -1.27 -4.83 -1.21
C LEU A 466 -0.39 -3.58 -1.42
N ARG A 467 -0.86 -2.63 -2.24
CA ARG A 467 -0.15 -1.38 -2.54
C ARG A 467 -0.38 -0.29 -1.50
N THR A 468 -1.63 0.04 -1.21
CA THR A 468 -2.00 1.21 -0.39
C THR A 468 -2.26 0.87 1.07
N GLY A 469 -2.32 -0.42 1.43
CA GLY A 469 -2.70 -0.87 2.77
C GLY A 469 -4.18 -0.65 3.14
N LYS A 470 -4.98 -0.01 2.26
CA LYS A 470 -6.39 0.34 2.51
C LYS A 470 -7.24 -0.88 2.87
N GLU A 471 -7.77 -0.90 4.08
CA GLU A 471 -8.62 -1.98 4.58
C GLU A 471 -10.08 -1.78 4.15
N LEU A 472 -10.70 -2.86 3.65
CA LEU A 472 -12.11 -2.93 3.29
C LEU A 472 -12.73 -4.20 3.87
N LYS A 473 -14.03 -4.15 4.20
CA LYS A 473 -14.81 -5.29 4.73
C LYS A 473 -15.99 -5.68 3.84
N GLN A 474 -16.01 -5.17 2.62
CA GLN A 474 -17.02 -5.54 1.64
C GLN A 474 -16.72 -6.93 1.06
N PRO A 475 -17.73 -7.62 0.50
CA PRO A 475 -17.50 -8.88 -0.20
C PRO A 475 -16.50 -8.68 -1.35
N LEU A 476 -15.54 -9.59 -1.49
CA LEU A 476 -14.46 -9.48 -2.48
C LEU A 476 -14.73 -10.42 -3.66
N ARG A 477 -15.03 -9.88 -4.85
CA ARG A 477 -15.14 -10.68 -6.09
C ARG A 477 -13.79 -10.76 -6.80
N SER A 478 -13.46 -11.94 -7.34
CA SER A 478 -12.12 -12.21 -7.87
C SER A 478 -12.12 -13.07 -9.13
N ASP A 479 -11.13 -12.85 -9.99
CA ASP A 479 -10.79 -13.62 -11.18
C ASP A 479 -9.42 -14.34 -11.06
N LEU A 480 -8.52 -13.87 -10.19
CA LEU A 480 -7.18 -14.42 -10.01
C LEU A 480 -6.79 -14.58 -8.55
N ILE A 481 -6.14 -15.69 -8.25
CA ILE A 481 -5.40 -15.92 -7.01
C ILE A 481 -3.91 -15.97 -7.35
N LYS A 482 -3.11 -15.28 -6.55
CA LYS A 482 -1.65 -15.29 -6.63
C LYS A 482 -1.08 -15.78 -5.31
N ILE A 483 -0.09 -16.67 -5.38
CA ILE A 483 0.59 -17.24 -4.21
C ILE A 483 2.05 -16.86 -4.26
N GLU A 484 2.54 -16.31 -3.15
CA GLU A 484 3.92 -15.86 -2.99
C GLU A 484 4.52 -16.34 -1.66
N VAL A 485 5.84 -16.49 -1.64
CA VAL A 485 6.63 -16.76 -0.43
C VAL A 485 7.31 -15.48 0.03
N LEU A 486 7.05 -15.09 1.27
CA LEU A 486 7.59 -13.86 1.86
C LEU A 486 8.76 -14.07 2.83
N GLY A 487 9.13 -15.33 3.12
CA GLY A 487 10.29 -15.67 3.95
C GLY A 487 11.54 -15.97 3.11
N ASP A 488 12.60 -16.49 3.74
CA ASP A 488 13.82 -16.92 3.05
C ASP A 488 13.79 -18.40 2.62
N ASP A 489 12.83 -19.13 3.19
CA ASP A 489 12.68 -20.57 3.04
C ASP A 489 11.68 -20.92 1.93
N PRO A 490 11.90 -22.03 1.19
CA PRO A 490 10.95 -22.48 0.17
C PRO A 490 9.63 -22.96 0.79
N VAL A 491 8.53 -22.87 0.03
CA VAL A 491 7.27 -23.56 0.35
C VAL A 491 6.96 -24.63 -0.68
N TYR A 492 6.31 -25.70 -0.23
CA TYR A 492 5.79 -26.77 -1.07
C TYR A 492 4.26 -26.78 -1.01
N LEU A 493 3.64 -26.54 -2.16
CA LEU A 493 2.18 -26.48 -2.32
C LEU A 493 1.69 -27.80 -2.95
N ASP A 494 0.74 -28.47 -2.30
CA ASP A 494 0.03 -29.64 -2.86
C ASP A 494 -1.19 -29.19 -3.66
N SER A 495 -2.00 -28.33 -3.05
CA SER A 495 -3.28 -27.92 -3.63
C SER A 495 -3.75 -26.57 -3.10
N VAL A 496 -4.64 -25.95 -3.84
CA VAL A 496 -5.33 -24.71 -3.48
C VAL A 496 -6.80 -24.89 -3.77
N VAL A 497 -7.66 -24.71 -2.76
CA VAL A 497 -9.12 -24.77 -2.94
C VAL A 497 -9.68 -23.37 -2.77
N VAL A 498 -10.38 -22.88 -3.79
CA VAL A 498 -11.04 -21.58 -3.78
C VAL A 498 -12.53 -21.81 -3.66
N LYS A 499 -13.16 -21.18 -2.67
CA LYS A 499 -14.61 -21.27 -2.42
C LYS A 499 -15.26 -19.90 -2.61
N VAL A 500 -16.37 -19.85 -3.33
CA VAL A 500 -17.21 -18.66 -3.47
C VAL A 500 -18.49 -18.80 -2.65
N VAL A 501 -19.05 -17.66 -2.24
CA VAL A 501 -20.32 -17.58 -1.55
C VAL A 501 -21.44 -18.02 -2.52
N PRO A 502 -22.27 -19.00 -2.16
CA PRO A 502 -23.40 -19.40 -3.00
C PRO A 502 -24.55 -18.38 -2.89
N PRO A 503 -25.54 -18.44 -3.80
CA PRO A 503 -26.77 -17.69 -3.69
C PRO A 503 -27.51 -17.94 -2.36
N LYS A 504 -28.11 -16.87 -1.85
CA LYS A 504 -28.95 -16.90 -0.67
C LYS A 504 -30.13 -17.87 -0.81
N SER A 505 -30.36 -18.65 0.24
CA SER A 505 -31.54 -19.51 0.39
C SER A 505 -32.77 -18.72 0.81
N ASN A 506 -33.97 -19.24 0.50
CA ASN A 506 -35.22 -18.59 0.90
C ASN A 506 -35.41 -18.54 2.42
N ASN A 507 -35.02 -19.61 3.11
CA ASN A 507 -35.18 -19.78 4.54
C ASN A 507 -33.86 -20.18 5.18
N TYR A 508 -33.67 -19.79 6.44
CA TYR A 508 -32.51 -20.16 7.26
C TYR A 508 -32.94 -20.55 8.67
N VAL A 509 -32.28 -21.56 9.22
CA VAL A 509 -32.41 -21.96 10.63
C VAL A 509 -31.04 -21.93 11.28
N ASP A 510 -30.94 -21.21 12.39
CA ASP A 510 -29.75 -21.13 13.24
C ASP A 510 -29.93 -22.01 14.49
N LEU A 511 -29.01 -22.94 14.69
CA LEU A 511 -28.89 -23.76 15.87
C LEU A 511 -27.62 -23.37 16.64
N SER A 512 -27.79 -22.94 17.88
CA SER A 512 -26.66 -22.63 18.77
C SER A 512 -26.53 -23.69 19.86
N PHE A 513 -25.31 -24.16 20.11
CA PHE A 513 -25.02 -25.09 21.20
C PHE A 513 -24.32 -24.44 22.38
N THR A 514 -23.69 -23.28 22.18
CA THR A 514 -22.91 -22.61 23.23
C THR A 514 -23.80 -21.85 24.23
N ARG A 515 -23.31 -21.72 25.48
CA ARG A 515 -24.04 -21.00 26.55
C ARG A 515 -24.21 -19.51 26.27
N SER A 516 -23.22 -18.88 25.65
CA SER A 516 -23.23 -17.45 25.30
C SER A 516 -23.90 -17.15 23.96
N LYS A 517 -24.51 -18.18 23.35
CA LYS A 517 -25.13 -18.19 22.03
C LYS A 517 -24.14 -17.90 20.89
N THR A 518 -24.09 -18.82 19.93
CA THR A 518 -23.42 -18.64 18.65
C THR A 518 -24.42 -18.07 17.66
N PHE A 519 -24.07 -16.96 17.02
CA PHE A 519 -24.84 -16.37 15.93
C PHE A 519 -24.00 -16.50 14.66
N MET A 520 -24.57 -17.09 13.60
CA MET A 520 -23.86 -17.29 12.33
C MET A 520 -23.79 -16.02 11.48
N GLY A 521 -24.70 -15.07 11.75
CA GLY A 521 -24.81 -13.82 11.04
C GLY A 521 -25.51 -13.99 9.69
N ASP A 522 -25.42 -12.95 8.88
CA ASP A 522 -25.88 -12.99 7.50
C ASP A 522 -25.09 -14.06 6.71
N PRO A 523 -25.75 -14.94 5.94
CA PRO A 523 -25.11 -16.10 5.31
C PRO A 523 -24.14 -15.75 4.17
N GLU A 524 -24.23 -14.55 3.59
CA GLU A 524 -23.36 -14.14 2.47
C GLU A 524 -22.18 -13.29 2.96
N THR A 525 -22.45 -12.38 3.90
CA THR A 525 -21.46 -11.41 4.39
C THR A 525 -20.86 -11.79 5.74
N PHE A 526 -21.46 -12.77 6.44
CA PHE A 526 -21.14 -13.14 7.82
C PHE A 526 -21.27 -11.98 8.82
N LYS A 527 -21.91 -10.88 8.41
CA LYS A 527 -22.13 -9.71 9.26
C LYS A 527 -23.00 -10.08 10.45
N GLY A 528 -22.61 -9.61 11.63
CA GLY A 528 -23.29 -9.92 12.88
C GLY A 528 -22.93 -11.27 13.50
N ARG A 529 -22.00 -12.03 12.88
CA ARG A 529 -21.52 -13.29 13.43
C ARG A 529 -20.87 -13.10 14.80
N LYS A 530 -21.16 -14.02 15.71
CA LYS A 530 -20.55 -14.08 17.04
C LYS A 530 -20.38 -15.53 17.46
N PHE A 531 -19.14 -15.93 17.72
CA PHE A 531 -18.86 -17.25 18.27
C PHE A 531 -19.08 -17.26 19.79
N GLY A 532 -19.78 -18.26 20.30
CA GLY A 532 -19.96 -18.47 21.74
C GLY A 532 -18.82 -19.23 22.44
N GLY A 533 -17.66 -19.35 21.79
CA GLY A 533 -16.48 -20.06 22.29
C GLY A 533 -15.17 -19.52 21.68
N GLY A 534 -14.09 -20.30 21.77
CA GLY A 534 -12.80 -20.06 21.16
C GLY A 534 -11.94 -19.01 21.88
N GLN A 535 -11.20 -18.22 21.09
CA GLN A 535 -10.14 -17.33 21.61
C GLN A 535 -10.64 -16.28 22.59
N ARG A 536 -11.86 -15.74 22.37
CA ARG A 536 -12.53 -14.82 23.31
C ARG A 536 -12.69 -15.40 24.72
N TYR A 537 -12.69 -16.72 24.85
CA TYR A 537 -12.87 -17.45 26.11
C TYR A 537 -11.59 -18.20 26.52
N GLY A 538 -10.42 -17.73 26.06
CA GLY A 538 -9.13 -18.34 26.37
C GLY A 538 -8.99 -19.75 25.78
N GLY A 539 -9.44 -19.94 24.54
CA GLY A 539 -9.38 -21.23 23.84
C GLY A 539 -10.46 -22.24 24.27
N LYS A 540 -11.46 -21.81 25.05
CA LYS A 540 -12.52 -22.68 25.59
C LYS A 540 -13.81 -22.57 24.76
N PHE A 541 -14.59 -23.64 24.73
CA PHE A 541 -15.87 -23.70 24.00
C PHE A 541 -17.06 -24.05 24.91
N PRO A 542 -17.52 -23.14 25.80
CA PRO A 542 -18.54 -23.45 26.79
C PRO A 542 -19.88 -23.85 26.18
N GLY A 543 -20.28 -25.11 26.41
CA GLY A 543 -21.55 -25.66 25.92
C GLY A 543 -21.51 -26.21 24.49
N ALA A 544 -20.42 -25.99 23.74
CA ALA A 544 -20.28 -26.56 22.40
C ALA A 544 -20.43 -28.08 22.42
N LYS A 545 -21.00 -28.65 21.35
CA LYS A 545 -21.07 -30.10 21.18
C LYS A 545 -19.67 -30.61 20.85
N ARG A 546 -19.09 -31.35 21.79
CA ARG A 546 -17.79 -32.00 21.62
C ARG A 546 -18.00 -33.29 20.84
N LEU A 547 -17.39 -33.38 19.66
CA LEU A 547 -17.32 -34.59 18.85
C LEU A 547 -15.91 -35.15 18.95
N SER A 548 -15.76 -36.36 19.49
CA SER A 548 -14.46 -36.96 19.80
C SER A 548 -14.35 -38.35 19.15
N PRO A 549 -13.77 -38.44 17.93
CA PRO A 549 -13.64 -39.72 17.24
C PRO A 549 -12.85 -40.73 18.08
N HIS A 550 -13.24 -42.00 18.00
CA HIS A 550 -12.61 -43.08 18.77
C HIS A 550 -12.15 -44.22 17.86
N ARG A 551 -10.87 -44.58 17.95
CA ARG A 551 -10.25 -45.71 17.19
C ARG A 551 -10.56 -45.67 15.70
N GLY A 552 -10.44 -44.50 15.08
CA GLY A 552 -10.67 -44.30 13.63
C GLY A 552 -12.15 -44.26 13.20
N ARG A 553 -13.11 -44.42 14.13
CA ARG A 553 -14.53 -44.18 13.84
C ARG A 553 -14.85 -42.70 14.07
N PRO A 554 -15.50 -42.02 13.10
CA PRO A 554 -15.96 -40.66 13.32
C PRO A 554 -16.99 -40.60 14.45
N ASP A 555 -16.98 -39.49 15.18
CA ASP A 555 -18.08 -39.14 16.07
C ASP A 555 -19.01 -38.15 15.34
N SER A 556 -20.31 -38.25 15.56
CA SER A 556 -21.29 -37.57 14.71
C SER A 556 -22.37 -36.83 15.48
N LEU A 557 -22.77 -35.68 14.96
CA LEU A 557 -23.95 -34.94 15.35
C LEU A 557 -24.99 -35.02 14.23
N VAL A 558 -26.18 -35.53 14.55
CA VAL A 558 -27.29 -35.65 13.59
C VAL A 558 -28.37 -34.61 13.92
N ILE A 559 -28.75 -33.84 12.92
CA ILE A 559 -29.87 -32.89 12.95
C ILE A 559 -30.98 -33.44 12.05
N ASN A 560 -32.08 -33.87 12.64
CA ASN A 560 -33.22 -34.37 11.90
C ASN A 560 -33.98 -33.22 11.23
N LEU A 561 -34.45 -33.48 10.02
CA LEU A 561 -35.13 -32.55 9.14
C LEU A 561 -36.50 -33.14 8.73
N ASN A 562 -37.42 -32.27 8.31
CA ASN A 562 -38.77 -32.63 7.88
C ASN A 562 -38.89 -32.71 6.35
N GLY A 563 -37.82 -33.07 5.65
CA GLY A 563 -37.82 -33.19 4.19
C GLY A 563 -37.52 -31.88 3.44
N GLU A 564 -37.02 -30.85 4.12
CA GLU A 564 -36.63 -29.58 3.53
C GLU A 564 -35.57 -29.78 2.42
N SER A 565 -35.61 -28.92 1.38
CA SER A 565 -34.61 -28.94 0.32
C SER A 565 -33.39 -28.11 0.72
N ILE A 566 -32.40 -28.77 1.34
CA ILE A 566 -31.21 -28.12 1.87
C ILE A 566 -30.32 -27.61 0.74
N GLN A 567 -29.97 -26.33 0.81
CA GLN A 567 -29.07 -25.67 -0.14
C GLN A 567 -27.70 -25.38 0.47
N SER A 568 -27.65 -25.03 1.75
CA SER A 568 -26.39 -24.68 2.43
C SER A 568 -26.37 -25.14 3.87
N VAL A 569 -25.19 -25.48 4.36
CA VAL A 569 -24.93 -25.79 5.77
C VAL A 569 -23.62 -25.13 6.17
N ASN A 570 -23.69 -24.27 7.18
CA ASN A 570 -22.56 -23.59 7.80
C ASN A 570 -22.38 -24.15 9.22
N VAL A 571 -21.17 -24.58 9.56
CA VAL A 571 -20.83 -25.17 10.86
C VAL A 571 -19.77 -24.33 11.55
N ALA A 572 -20.12 -23.73 12.68
CA ALA A 572 -19.17 -23.00 13.52
C ALA A 572 -18.48 -24.00 14.41
N ALA A 573 -17.16 -24.13 14.24
CA ALA A 573 -16.36 -25.11 14.94
C ALA A 573 -15.04 -24.51 15.42
N GLY A 574 -14.44 -25.17 16.39
CA GLY A 574 -13.06 -24.94 16.80
C GLY A 574 -12.41 -26.24 17.20
N ASP A 575 -11.08 -26.29 17.16
CA ASP A 575 -10.30 -27.49 17.44
C ASP A 575 -9.23 -27.29 18.53
N THR A 576 -9.07 -26.06 19.06
CA THR A 576 -8.07 -25.81 20.10
C THR A 576 -8.37 -26.63 21.35
N LYS A 577 -7.35 -27.31 21.87
CA LYS A 577 -7.42 -27.97 23.16
C LYS A 577 -7.51 -26.89 24.24
N PRO A 578 -8.49 -26.94 25.15
CA PRO A 578 -8.68 -25.93 26.19
C PRO A 578 -7.70 -26.10 27.35
N ASP A 579 -6.40 -26.20 27.05
CA ASP A 579 -5.30 -26.47 28.00
C ASP A 579 -4.58 -25.21 28.50
N GLY A 580 -4.89 -24.04 27.92
CA GLY A 580 -4.32 -22.76 28.31
C GLY A 580 -2.91 -22.49 27.76
N VAL A 581 -2.38 -23.37 26.90
CA VAL A 581 -1.08 -23.18 26.27
C VAL A 581 -1.16 -22.02 25.26
N ARG A 582 -0.16 -21.14 25.25
CA ARG A 582 -0.11 -20.05 24.25
C ARG A 582 0.53 -20.57 22.96
N ASN A 583 -0.19 -20.42 21.85
CA ASN A 583 0.27 -20.83 20.52
C ASN A 583 1.16 -19.77 19.89
N ARG A 584 1.98 -20.18 18.91
CA ARG A 584 2.85 -19.28 18.13
C ARG A 584 2.07 -18.31 17.25
N ASP A 585 0.83 -18.63 16.92
CA ASP A 585 -0.13 -17.75 16.23
C ASP A 585 -0.77 -16.69 17.15
N GLY A 586 -0.37 -16.64 18.43
CA GLY A 586 -0.88 -15.71 19.43
C GLY A 586 -2.14 -16.17 20.16
N GLY A 587 -2.74 -17.29 19.77
CA GLY A 587 -3.92 -17.88 20.41
C GLY A 587 -3.65 -18.59 21.74
N THR A 588 -4.71 -18.96 22.44
CA THR A 588 -4.71 -19.80 23.65
C THR A 588 -5.35 -21.16 23.34
N GLY A 589 -4.73 -22.23 23.83
CA GLY A 589 -5.10 -23.63 23.66
C GLY A 589 -4.32 -24.32 22.54
N SER A 590 -3.69 -25.46 22.81
CA SER A 590 -2.91 -26.18 21.78
C SER A 590 -3.76 -26.49 20.53
N LEU A 591 -3.22 -26.21 19.34
CA LEU A 591 -3.89 -26.48 18.06
C LEU A 591 -4.29 -27.96 17.93
N GLY A 592 -5.51 -28.20 17.44
CA GLY A 592 -6.03 -29.53 17.18
C GLY A 592 -5.68 -30.02 15.77
N HIS A 593 -6.14 -31.23 15.47
CA HIS A 593 -6.07 -31.81 14.12
C HIS A 593 -7.46 -32.28 13.66
N ALA A 594 -8.50 -31.64 14.17
CA ALA A 594 -9.85 -32.07 13.92
C ALA A 594 -10.23 -31.78 12.47
N ARG A 595 -10.91 -32.74 11.85
CA ARG A 595 -11.47 -32.61 10.50
C ARG A 595 -12.96 -32.83 10.56
N VAL A 596 -13.73 -32.07 9.80
CA VAL A 596 -15.19 -32.17 9.79
C VAL A 596 -15.70 -32.48 8.40
N SER A 597 -16.61 -33.45 8.34
CA SER A 597 -17.44 -33.68 7.15
C SER A 597 -18.85 -33.16 7.39
N ILE A 598 -19.45 -32.59 6.36
CA ILE A 598 -20.85 -32.18 6.33
C ILE A 598 -21.56 -33.08 5.33
N ILE A 599 -22.51 -33.88 5.81
CA ILE A 599 -23.22 -34.89 5.02
C ILE A 599 -24.71 -34.62 5.11
N ILE A 600 -25.41 -34.71 3.99
CA ILE A 600 -26.87 -34.70 3.91
C ILE A 600 -27.35 -36.14 3.69
N GLU A 601 -28.16 -36.66 4.60
CA GLU A 601 -28.93 -37.87 4.36
C GLU A 601 -30.24 -37.48 3.68
N ARG A 602 -30.46 -37.99 2.47
CA ARG A 602 -31.69 -37.78 1.71
C ARG A 602 -32.86 -38.53 2.33
N VAL A 603 -34.07 -38.12 1.94
CA VAL A 603 -35.33 -38.81 2.31
C VAL A 603 -35.37 -40.29 1.88
N ASP A 604 -34.63 -40.66 0.84
CA ASP A 604 -34.47 -42.05 0.37
C ASP A 604 -33.34 -42.83 1.07
N GLY A 605 -32.68 -42.21 2.05
CA GLY A 605 -31.57 -42.80 2.81
C GLY A 605 -30.19 -42.65 2.18
N LYS A 606 -30.08 -42.10 0.95
CA LYS A 606 -28.76 -41.89 0.32
C LYS A 606 -28.02 -40.73 1.00
N ARG A 607 -26.74 -40.93 1.30
CA ARG A 607 -25.85 -39.89 1.84
C ARG A 607 -25.17 -39.11 0.71
N ILE A 608 -25.17 -37.78 0.82
CA ILE A 608 -24.46 -36.86 -0.06
C ILE A 608 -23.52 -36.03 0.80
N THR A 609 -22.21 -36.14 0.55
CA THR A 609 -21.19 -35.36 1.24
C THR A 609 -21.09 -33.98 0.59
N LEU A 610 -21.33 -32.92 1.35
CA LEU A 610 -21.12 -31.53 0.93
C LEU A 610 -19.71 -31.05 1.24
N VAL A 611 -19.15 -31.53 2.36
CA VAL A 611 -17.76 -31.27 2.78
C VAL A 611 -17.17 -32.58 3.26
N ASP A 612 -16.00 -32.96 2.78
CA ASP A 612 -15.30 -34.19 3.17
C ASP A 612 -14.03 -33.86 3.96
N GLN A 613 -14.04 -34.19 5.25
CA GLN A 613 -12.87 -34.14 6.14
C GLN A 613 -12.05 -32.84 6.07
N GLU A 614 -12.73 -31.70 6.03
CA GLU A 614 -12.09 -30.38 5.97
C GLU A 614 -11.50 -29.99 7.33
N ASN A 615 -10.32 -29.37 7.34
CA ASN A 615 -9.65 -28.98 8.58
C ASN A 615 -10.47 -27.93 9.35
N VAL A 616 -10.57 -28.13 10.67
CA VAL A 616 -11.20 -27.18 11.58
C VAL A 616 -10.13 -26.18 12.02
N ALA A 617 -10.38 -24.89 11.79
CA ALA A 617 -9.53 -23.83 12.34
C ALA A 617 -9.64 -23.78 13.88
N PRO A 618 -8.69 -23.10 14.58
CA PRO A 618 -8.81 -22.80 16.02
C PRO A 618 -10.19 -22.30 16.41
N GLN A 619 -10.75 -21.49 15.53
CA GLN A 619 -12.12 -21.02 15.56
C GLN A 619 -12.50 -20.53 14.16
N GLY A 620 -13.58 -21.05 13.58
CA GLY A 620 -14.04 -20.63 12.25
C GLY A 620 -15.39 -21.23 11.86
N VAL A 621 -15.78 -21.02 10.60
CA VAL A 621 -16.95 -21.65 9.98
C VAL A 621 -16.52 -22.50 8.78
N ILE A 622 -17.06 -23.71 8.72
CA ILE A 622 -16.96 -24.60 7.56
C ILE A 622 -18.30 -24.59 6.86
N SER A 623 -18.30 -24.29 5.57
CA SER A 623 -19.50 -24.20 4.74
C SER A 623 -19.55 -25.29 3.69
N GLY A 624 -20.70 -25.93 3.56
CA GLY A 624 -21.03 -26.91 2.52
C GLY A 624 -22.29 -26.50 1.76
N HIS A 625 -22.28 -26.70 0.44
CA HIS A 625 -23.34 -26.21 -0.44
C HIS A 625 -23.79 -27.31 -1.40
N ALA A 626 -25.10 -27.43 -1.57
CA ALA A 626 -25.70 -28.32 -2.56
C ALA A 626 -25.68 -27.66 -3.94
N SER A 627 -25.54 -28.46 -5.00
CA SER A 627 -25.70 -27.97 -6.37
C SER A 627 -27.18 -27.83 -6.75
N GLY A 628 -27.47 -26.93 -7.70
CA GLY A 628 -28.82 -26.72 -8.24
C GLY A 628 -29.88 -26.32 -7.20
N ASN A 629 -31.04 -26.99 -7.22
CA ASN A 629 -32.23 -26.62 -6.42
C ASN A 629 -32.20 -27.12 -4.96
N GLY A 630 -31.06 -27.63 -4.49
CA GLY A 630 -30.91 -28.21 -3.15
C GLY A 630 -31.23 -29.71 -3.09
N ILE A 631 -31.07 -30.27 -1.89
CA ILE A 631 -31.21 -31.71 -1.60
C ILE A 631 -32.34 -31.91 -0.59
N LYS A 632 -33.41 -32.59 -0.99
CA LYS A 632 -34.48 -33.02 -0.06
C LYS A 632 -33.91 -33.96 1.00
N ALA A 633 -33.81 -33.46 2.23
CA ALA A 633 -33.03 -34.08 3.28
C ALA A 633 -33.91 -34.64 4.41
N LYS A 634 -33.53 -35.82 4.89
CA LYS A 634 -34.00 -36.40 6.15
C LYS A 634 -33.16 -35.92 7.33
N SER A 635 -31.86 -35.73 7.14
CA SER A 635 -30.99 -35.19 8.19
C SER A 635 -29.73 -34.52 7.64
N ILE A 636 -29.18 -33.61 8.44
CA ILE A 636 -27.80 -33.12 8.31
C ILE A 636 -26.95 -33.87 9.33
N ILE A 637 -25.83 -34.42 8.89
CA ILE A 637 -24.89 -35.19 9.71
C ILE A 637 -23.54 -34.46 9.67
N ILE A 638 -23.06 -34.06 10.84
CA ILE A 638 -21.73 -33.48 11.03
C ILE A 638 -20.84 -34.54 11.65
N GLU A 639 -19.80 -34.96 10.95
CA GLU A 639 -18.85 -35.98 11.43
C GLU A 639 -17.51 -35.35 11.76
N ALA A 640 -16.97 -35.62 12.96
CA ALA A 640 -15.61 -35.24 13.33
C ALA A 640 -14.66 -36.43 13.14
N HIS A 641 -13.52 -36.16 12.53
CA HIS A 641 -12.45 -37.09 12.20
C HIS A 641 -11.13 -36.60 12.77
N SER A 642 -10.17 -37.53 12.89
CA SER A 642 -8.77 -37.30 13.32
C SER A 642 -8.57 -36.83 14.77
N ASP A 643 -9.27 -35.79 15.21
CA ASP A 643 -9.20 -35.24 16.58
C ASP A 643 -10.57 -34.65 17.00
N THR A 644 -10.63 -34.09 18.20
CA THR A 644 -11.83 -33.52 18.79
C THR A 644 -12.22 -32.20 18.14
N ALA A 645 -13.44 -32.12 17.60
CA ALA A 645 -14.04 -30.86 17.14
C ALA A 645 -15.07 -30.35 18.16
N TYR A 646 -15.10 -29.04 18.38
CA TYR A 646 -16.08 -28.37 19.23
C TYR A 646 -17.09 -27.62 18.38
N ILE A 647 -18.25 -28.23 18.13
CA ILE A 647 -19.32 -27.63 17.32
C ILE A 647 -20.09 -26.61 18.15
N MET A 648 -19.90 -25.33 17.80
CA MET A 648 -20.49 -24.19 18.50
C MET A 648 -21.90 -23.87 18.02
N GLY A 649 -22.20 -24.12 16.75
CA GLY A 649 -23.50 -23.89 16.14
C GLY A 649 -23.54 -24.35 14.69
N ILE A 650 -24.74 -24.42 14.14
CA ILE A 650 -25.03 -24.79 12.75
C ILE A 650 -26.05 -23.79 12.20
N GLN A 651 -25.86 -23.32 10.98
CA GLN A 651 -26.89 -22.62 10.20
C GLN A 651 -27.12 -23.43 8.93
N TYR A 652 -28.37 -23.71 8.60
CA TYR A 652 -28.68 -24.32 7.30
C TYR A 652 -29.74 -23.51 6.55
N GLY A 653 -29.51 -23.35 5.25
CA GLY A 653 -30.40 -22.69 4.32
C GLY A 653 -31.17 -23.70 3.47
N PHE A 654 -32.45 -23.43 3.22
CA PHE A 654 -33.32 -24.30 2.43
C PHE A 654 -34.39 -23.52 1.66
N ASN A 655 -34.96 -24.19 0.67
CA ASN A 655 -36.10 -23.69 -0.12
C ASN A 655 -37.43 -24.22 0.36
#